data_AF-A0A399IU98-F1
#
_entry.id   AF-A0A399IU98-F1
#
_cell.length_a   1.000
_cell.length_b   1.000
_cell.length_c   1.000
_cell.angle_alpha   90.00
_cell.angle_beta   90.00
_cell.angle_gamma   90.00
#
_symmetry.space_group_name_H-M   'P 1'
#
loop_
_entity.id
_entity.type
_entity.pdbx_description
1 polymer ?
#
loop_
_entity_poly.entity_id
_entity_poly.type
_entity_poly.pdbx_seq_one_letter_code
_entity_poly.pdbx_strand_id
1 'polypeptide(L)'
;MNIKKKLITFVLAFAMVLSFIPTLSVQAATTDFKIISDSKVTAKQAKKWAKSKGATDTFADLADLYFEYSSDHGDVNPAIAYVQAAKETGFGKFGGVLDESYHNPCGLKNPSGGGDTDPNAHQKFDSWDEGVQAHLDHLALYAGASGYPREDTYDPRHFVTIKGKATTVNSLGGKWAPSATYGEEVNKLYKNLLDYAGVDYPKDSVDNSTSNGNTNNNNTGSGGSSNAAPNPGKPESKPGPVNASDVIAENKPQNENKPQEDKPNITSNIGWKNENGAWYYYKSDNTKAIGWINPDGNWYYLRDDGKMATGWVNYNSKWYYFDKSGIMVKGWKQLNNDWYFLTSSGAMATGIQYDGSNWYYLKDSGVMATNSGWTKINNKWYYFDKGGILKTGWIKDNKNWYYLQGDGIMVTGLSKINNKIYMLNSSGAMEIGWIKINNNWYYFNTDGSMATGWIVDNGVYYYLYDTGAMAKGWINIDGVWYYIKDSGAMATGWVTSNGDSYYLDTTTGRMLTNTTVGGYKIGSDGKKQNSTNQDTGNSGMQPPPVGSGTNTPSTGKKTIVIDPGHDYGNDYGAESTIDGVTYSETVLNMQVADKLKTELQNRGYNVIMTRNLGERPSYGSLIDSLSHRVNVANNANADFFISIHHNSAGESAYGVLSLFSTQAQDDTFGGRLDNARIEKSKKMATLINNNIASKLNLYNRGGQSQNLYVCRNTNIPAVLVEVGFITNKEEAIRCADPASQQKVAEAIAETIAANI
;
A
#
# COMPACT_ATOMS: atom_id res chain seq x y z
N MET A 1 -10.06 66.70 13.24
CA MET A 1 -8.85 65.86 13.10
C MET A 1 -9.18 64.80 12.04
N ASN A 2 -8.50 64.73 10.89
CA ASN A 2 -7.10 64.36 10.65
C ASN A 2 -6.76 62.99 11.29
N ILE A 3 -6.22 61.97 10.57
CA ILE A 3 -5.71 61.93 9.18
C ILE A 3 -5.64 60.45 8.68
N LYS A 4 -6.07 60.18 7.42
CA LYS A 4 -5.51 59.27 6.35
C LYS A 4 -5.03 57.83 6.73
N LYS A 5 -5.14 56.77 5.91
CA LYS A 5 -5.27 56.53 4.44
C LYS A 5 -6.00 55.17 4.24
N LYS A 6 -7.00 55.05 3.36
CA LYS A 6 -6.94 54.56 1.95
C LYS A 6 -6.21 53.20 1.76
N LEU A 7 -6.89 52.09 1.41
CA LEU A 7 -7.61 51.75 0.16
C LEU A 7 -6.66 51.29 -0.97
N ILE A 8 -6.90 50.10 -1.56
CA ILE A 8 -7.10 49.85 -3.01
C ILE A 8 -7.27 48.34 -3.29
N THR A 9 -8.37 48.02 -3.97
CA THR A 9 -8.58 46.80 -4.76
C THR A 9 -8.45 47.20 -6.23
N PHE A 10 -7.62 46.55 -7.05
CA PHE A 10 -7.95 46.13 -8.44
C PHE A 10 -6.75 45.50 -9.21
N VAL A 11 -6.95 44.26 -9.69
CA VAL A 11 -6.82 43.70 -11.07
C VAL A 11 -5.67 44.14 -12.03
N LEU A 12 -5.28 43.18 -12.90
CA LEU A 12 -4.43 43.22 -14.13
C LEU A 12 -2.90 43.12 -13.94
N ALA A 13 -2.12 42.52 -14.86
CA ALA A 13 -2.41 41.45 -15.83
C ALA A 13 -1.10 40.89 -16.45
N PHE A 14 -1.18 39.62 -16.87
CA PHE A 14 -0.50 38.94 -17.98
C PHE A 14 0.54 39.69 -18.86
N ALA A 15 1.76 39.14 -18.96
CA ALA A 15 2.43 38.66 -20.19
C ALA A 15 3.78 38.00 -19.78
N MET A 16 4.21 36.79 -20.19
CA MET A 16 4.33 36.16 -21.52
C MET A 16 5.44 36.87 -22.36
N VAL A 17 6.36 36.22 -23.08
CA VAL A 17 6.33 34.92 -23.83
C VAL A 17 7.76 34.38 -24.14
N LEU A 18 7.84 33.13 -24.65
CA LEU A 18 8.87 32.56 -25.58
C LEU A 18 10.31 32.34 -25.02
N SER A 19 11.08 31.28 -25.37
CA SER A 19 11.01 30.19 -26.38
C SER A 19 11.84 28.95 -25.85
N PHE A 20 12.03 27.77 -26.48
CA PHE A 20 11.55 27.10 -27.71
C PHE A 20 11.75 25.55 -27.61
N ILE A 21 11.35 24.80 -28.65
CA ILE A 21 11.76 23.44 -29.12
C ILE A 21 12.24 22.36 -28.09
N PRO A 22 11.56 21.19 -28.01
CA PRO A 22 12.17 19.96 -27.49
C PRO A 22 12.89 19.17 -28.60
N THR A 23 14.21 19.05 -28.49
CA THR A 23 14.94 17.94 -29.12
C THR A 23 14.61 16.63 -28.41
N LEU A 24 14.69 15.50 -29.12
CA LEU A 24 14.55 14.17 -28.53
C LEU A 24 15.65 13.94 -27.48
N SER A 25 15.27 13.78 -26.21
CA SER A 25 16.16 13.22 -25.19
C SER A 25 15.70 11.81 -24.82
N VAL A 26 16.56 10.84 -25.12
CA VAL A 26 16.49 9.49 -24.54
C VAL A 26 16.80 9.62 -23.06
N GLN A 27 15.92 9.16 -22.18
CA GLN A 27 16.11 9.35 -20.73
C GLN A 27 17.17 8.36 -20.21
N ALA A 28 18.31 8.90 -19.78
CA ALA A 28 19.43 8.13 -19.28
C ALA A 28 19.17 7.51 -17.89
N ALA A 29 19.94 6.48 -17.55
CA ALA A 29 19.91 5.86 -16.24
C ALA A 29 20.25 6.87 -15.12
N THR A 30 19.47 6.85 -14.04
CA THR A 30 19.63 7.76 -12.90
C THR A 30 20.68 7.22 -11.92
N THR A 31 21.67 8.05 -11.58
CA THR A 31 22.69 7.73 -10.57
C THR A 31 22.03 7.56 -9.21
N ASP A 32 22.28 6.39 -8.62
CA ASP A 32 21.85 5.98 -7.28
C ASP A 32 23.05 5.93 -6.33
N PHE A 33 22.84 6.28 -5.07
CA PHE A 33 23.89 6.39 -4.05
C PHE A 33 23.72 5.32 -2.97
N LYS A 34 24.84 4.81 -2.43
CA LYS A 34 24.82 3.90 -1.27
C LYS A 34 24.55 4.67 0.02
N ILE A 35 23.71 4.09 0.88
CA ILE A 35 23.37 4.69 2.18
C ILE A 35 24.60 4.70 3.10
N ILE A 36 25.39 3.62 3.11
CA ILE A 36 26.69 3.56 3.77
C ILE A 36 27.76 4.03 2.76
N SER A 37 28.31 5.23 2.99
CA SER A 37 29.36 5.85 2.17
C SER A 37 29.88 7.14 2.79
N ASP A 38 31.13 7.50 2.50
CA ASP A 38 31.71 8.79 2.93
C ASP A 38 30.91 9.98 2.41
N SER A 39 30.60 10.94 3.28
CA SER A 39 30.08 12.25 2.82
C SER A 39 31.20 13.08 2.21
N LYS A 40 30.98 13.52 0.97
CA LYS A 40 31.81 14.53 0.30
C LYS A 40 31.47 15.99 0.67
N VAL A 41 30.45 16.20 1.50
CA VAL A 41 29.91 17.50 1.92
C VAL A 41 30.19 17.68 3.42
N THR A 42 30.37 18.91 3.91
CA THR A 42 30.50 19.20 5.35
C THR A 42 29.16 19.65 5.97
N ALA A 43 29.00 19.47 7.29
CA ALA A 43 27.85 20.00 8.06
C ALA A 43 27.56 21.48 7.73
N LYS A 44 28.60 22.32 7.70
CA LYS A 44 28.52 23.74 7.35
C LYS A 44 28.00 24.02 5.93
N GLN A 45 28.28 23.13 4.96
CA GLN A 45 27.71 23.23 3.61
C GLN A 45 26.25 22.75 3.58
N ALA A 46 25.93 21.64 4.25
CA ALA A 46 24.56 21.12 4.38
C ALA A 46 23.61 22.13 5.05
N LYS A 47 24.04 22.72 6.17
CA LYS A 47 23.38 23.81 6.90
C LYS A 47 23.07 25.01 6.01
N LYS A 48 24.06 25.48 5.24
CA LYS A 48 23.90 26.59 4.28
C LYS A 48 22.95 26.24 3.12
N TRP A 49 23.04 25.03 2.60
CA TRP A 49 22.13 24.52 1.57
C TRP A 49 20.68 24.51 2.08
N ALA A 50 20.42 23.94 3.26
CA ALA A 50 19.08 23.91 3.86
C ALA A 50 18.54 25.32 4.09
N LYS A 51 19.38 26.26 4.55
CA LYS A 51 19.02 27.68 4.60
C LYS A 51 18.67 28.27 3.24
N SER A 52 19.38 27.93 2.17
CA SER A 52 19.02 28.37 0.80
C SER A 52 17.68 27.82 0.30
N LYS A 53 17.17 26.71 0.89
CA LYS A 53 15.84 26.15 0.65
C LYS A 53 14.76 26.68 1.61
N GLY A 54 15.12 27.62 2.48
CA GLY A 54 14.23 28.22 3.47
C GLY A 54 13.89 27.29 4.63
N ALA A 55 14.84 26.49 5.11
CA ALA A 55 14.71 25.71 6.33
C ALA A 55 14.59 26.57 7.60
N THR A 56 13.94 26.02 8.64
CA THR A 56 13.96 26.59 10.01
C THR A 56 15.38 26.64 10.58
N ASP A 57 15.63 27.41 11.63
CA ASP A 57 16.95 27.45 12.30
C ASP A 57 17.28 26.08 12.89
N THR A 58 16.37 25.51 13.68
CA THR A 58 16.47 24.16 14.24
C THR A 58 16.83 23.09 13.19
N PHE A 59 16.11 23.02 12.07
CA PHE A 59 16.42 22.02 11.03
C PHE A 59 17.77 22.27 10.34
N ALA A 60 18.18 23.53 10.18
CA ALA A 60 19.50 23.85 9.65
C ALA A 60 20.61 23.41 10.63
N ASP A 61 20.35 23.51 11.94
CA ASP A 61 21.28 23.11 13.00
C ASP A 61 21.41 21.58 13.16
N LEU A 62 20.38 20.79 12.82
CA LEU A 62 20.49 19.31 12.78
C LEU A 62 21.62 18.81 11.89
N ALA A 63 22.06 19.59 10.90
CA ALA A 63 23.21 19.25 10.06
C ALA A 63 24.50 19.05 10.87
N ASP A 64 24.65 19.69 12.03
CA ASP A 64 25.82 19.48 12.88
C ASP A 64 25.72 18.10 13.58
N LEU A 65 24.54 17.73 14.11
CA LEU A 65 24.29 16.42 14.76
C LEU A 65 24.44 15.20 13.82
N TYR A 66 23.88 15.27 12.60
CA TYR A 66 24.02 14.15 11.65
C TYR A 66 25.49 13.83 11.33
N PHE A 67 26.31 14.88 11.25
CA PHE A 67 27.73 14.78 10.93
C PHE A 67 28.59 14.40 12.13
N GLU A 68 28.13 14.68 13.35
CA GLU A 68 28.76 14.24 14.60
C GLU A 68 28.55 12.73 14.84
N TYR A 69 27.31 12.24 14.70
CA TYR A 69 26.97 10.86 15.08
C TYR A 69 27.18 9.80 13.98
N SER A 70 27.39 10.18 12.73
CA SER A 70 27.43 9.23 11.60
C SER A 70 28.43 8.07 11.74
N SER A 71 29.66 8.31 12.23
CA SER A 71 30.68 7.28 12.39
C SER A 71 30.31 6.24 13.46
N ASP A 72 29.64 6.69 14.51
CA ASP A 72 29.27 5.85 15.66
C ASP A 72 27.96 5.10 15.38
N HIS A 73 27.26 5.47 14.30
CA HIS A 73 25.98 4.91 13.87
C HIS A 73 26.05 4.29 12.46
N GLY A 74 27.03 3.40 12.27
CA GLY A 74 27.08 2.47 11.13
C GLY A 74 27.58 3.04 9.81
N ASP A 75 28.34 4.14 9.84
CA ASP A 75 28.92 4.83 8.68
C ASP A 75 27.87 5.25 7.62
N VAL A 76 26.65 5.53 8.07
CA VAL A 76 25.58 6.08 7.22
C VAL A 76 25.99 7.48 6.76
N ASN A 77 25.92 7.72 5.46
CA ASN A 77 26.30 8.99 4.85
C ASN A 77 25.46 10.14 5.45
N PRO A 78 26.07 11.05 6.25
CA PRO A 78 25.33 12.02 7.04
C PRO A 78 24.57 13.01 6.17
N ALA A 79 25.10 13.31 4.98
CA ALA A 79 24.45 14.19 4.03
C ALA A 79 23.25 13.52 3.34
N ILE A 80 23.24 12.19 3.17
CA ILE A 80 22.06 11.46 2.66
C ILE A 80 20.95 11.44 3.72
N ALA A 81 21.27 11.05 4.96
CA ALA A 81 20.32 11.06 6.07
C ALA A 81 19.74 12.47 6.31
N TYR A 82 20.57 13.50 6.20
CA TYR A 82 20.12 14.89 6.34
C TYR A 82 19.16 15.34 5.23
N VAL A 83 19.40 15.01 3.95
CA VAL A 83 18.44 15.36 2.89
C VAL A 83 17.17 14.53 2.91
N GLN A 84 17.22 13.30 3.43
CA GLN A 84 16.02 12.52 3.72
C GLN A 84 15.19 13.19 4.82
N ALA A 85 15.80 13.61 5.92
CA ALA A 85 15.12 14.38 6.96
C ALA A 85 14.54 15.71 6.44
N ALA A 86 15.21 16.36 5.47
CA ALA A 86 14.69 17.55 4.80
C ALA A 86 13.42 17.26 3.98
N LYS A 87 13.32 16.06 3.39
CA LYS A 87 12.11 15.61 2.69
C LYS A 87 10.97 15.29 3.66
N GLU A 88 11.22 14.51 4.71
CA GLU A 88 10.20 14.12 5.70
C GLU A 88 9.60 15.33 6.45
N THR A 89 10.47 16.23 6.92
CA THR A 89 10.05 17.40 7.72
C THR A 89 9.67 18.61 6.86
N GLY A 90 9.79 18.54 5.53
CA GLY A 90 9.64 19.72 4.66
C GLY A 90 10.61 20.85 5.01
N PHE A 91 11.88 20.52 5.29
CA PHE A 91 12.92 21.41 5.82
C PHE A 91 12.59 22.01 7.20
N GLY A 92 12.07 21.18 8.11
CA GLY A 92 11.72 21.57 9.49
C GLY A 92 10.43 22.39 9.63
N LYS A 93 9.61 22.49 8.58
CA LYS A 93 8.34 23.22 8.62
C LYS A 93 7.18 22.35 9.08
N PHE A 94 7.31 21.04 8.82
CA PHE A 94 6.32 19.99 8.99
C PHE A 94 5.04 20.22 8.17
N GLY A 95 4.47 19.14 7.64
CA GLY A 95 3.31 19.19 6.73
C GLY A 95 2.25 18.11 7.01
N GLY A 96 2.40 17.38 8.11
CA GLY A 96 1.56 16.25 8.50
C GLY A 96 1.19 16.32 9.98
N VAL A 97 1.15 15.16 10.65
CA VAL A 97 0.73 15.06 12.07
C VAL A 97 1.87 15.21 13.09
N LEU A 98 3.11 15.29 12.62
CA LEU A 98 4.27 15.58 13.44
C LEU A 98 4.57 17.07 13.40
N ASP A 99 5.11 17.58 14.51
CA ASP A 99 5.68 18.91 14.64
C ASP A 99 7.08 18.83 15.26
N GLU A 100 7.71 20.00 15.40
CA GLU A 100 9.06 20.14 15.95
C GLU A 100 9.22 19.53 17.35
N SER A 101 8.14 19.46 18.15
CA SER A 101 8.17 18.92 19.50
C SER A 101 8.31 17.40 19.57
N TYR A 102 8.22 16.69 18.44
CA TYR A 102 8.46 15.24 18.39
C TYR A 102 9.95 14.89 18.37
N HIS A 103 10.80 15.86 18.01
CA HIS A 103 12.23 15.66 17.75
C HIS A 103 12.52 14.49 16.78
N ASN A 104 11.56 14.15 15.91
CA ASN A 104 11.60 13.00 15.03
C ASN A 104 11.86 13.45 13.58
N PRO A 105 13.10 13.29 13.07
CA PRO A 105 13.48 13.88 11.79
C PRO A 105 13.06 13.03 10.58
N CYS A 106 12.56 11.81 10.78
CA CYS A 106 12.33 10.85 9.69
C CYS A 106 10.95 10.17 9.71
N GLY A 107 10.04 10.60 10.57
CA GLY A 107 8.72 9.96 10.72
C GLY A 107 8.78 8.57 11.34
N LEU A 108 9.80 8.29 12.16
CA LEU A 108 10.00 6.96 12.74
C LEU A 108 8.83 6.59 13.64
N LYS A 109 8.25 5.41 13.43
CA LYS A 109 7.11 4.92 14.21
C LYS A 109 7.56 4.29 15.52
N ASN A 110 6.71 4.29 16.54
CA ASN A 110 6.97 3.56 17.78
C ASN A 110 6.91 2.02 17.53
N PRO A 111 7.19 1.16 18.54
CA PRO A 111 7.22 -0.29 18.33
C PRO A 111 5.87 -0.87 17.87
N SER A 112 4.77 -0.34 18.42
CA SER A 112 3.39 -0.73 18.08
C SER A 112 3.01 -0.36 16.64
N GLY A 113 3.63 0.68 16.08
CA GLY A 113 3.31 1.21 14.76
C GLY A 113 1.94 1.90 14.70
N GLY A 114 1.43 2.08 13.48
CA GLY A 114 0.14 2.73 13.21
C GLY A 114 0.14 3.46 11.86
N GLY A 115 -0.86 4.31 11.65
CA GLY A 115 -1.03 5.07 10.41
C GLY A 115 -0.18 6.33 10.34
N ASP A 116 0.16 6.77 9.13
CA ASP A 116 1.00 7.97 8.88
C ASP A 116 0.33 9.28 9.32
N THR A 117 -0.98 9.23 9.60
CA THR A 117 -1.79 10.35 10.12
C THR A 117 -2.21 10.15 11.58
N ASP A 118 -1.61 9.24 12.33
CA ASP A 118 -1.81 9.12 13.78
C ASP A 118 -0.57 9.69 14.51
N PRO A 119 -0.68 10.82 15.22
CA PRO A 119 0.45 11.36 15.99
C PRO A 119 0.98 10.37 17.04
N ASN A 120 0.12 9.52 17.61
CA ASN A 120 0.52 8.55 18.64
C ASN A 120 1.22 7.31 18.07
N ALA A 121 1.14 7.07 16.75
CA ALA A 121 1.87 5.99 16.08
C ALA A 121 3.36 6.30 15.90
N HIS A 122 3.74 7.56 16.04
CA HIS A 122 5.08 8.05 15.79
C HIS A 122 5.88 8.15 17.09
N GLN A 123 7.17 7.85 17.01
CA GLN A 123 8.06 8.00 18.15
C GLN A 123 8.25 9.50 18.44
N LYS A 124 8.09 9.86 19.70
CA LYS A 124 8.52 11.15 20.25
C LYS A 124 9.81 10.91 21.02
N PHE A 125 10.84 11.69 20.72
CA PHE A 125 12.14 11.62 21.38
C PHE A 125 12.27 12.76 22.38
N ASP A 126 13.06 12.57 23.44
CA ASP A 126 13.24 13.60 24.47
C ASP A 126 14.14 14.74 23.97
N SER A 127 14.97 14.47 22.95
CA SER A 127 15.83 15.47 22.29
C SER A 127 16.05 15.19 20.79
N TRP A 128 16.56 16.20 20.08
CA TRP A 128 16.98 16.05 18.68
C TRP A 128 18.18 15.10 18.50
N ASP A 129 19.06 15.00 19.49
CA ASP A 129 20.18 14.07 19.53
C ASP A 129 19.70 12.62 19.42
N GLU A 130 18.74 12.23 20.27
CA GLU A 130 18.12 10.89 20.23
C GLU A 130 17.44 10.60 18.90
N GLY A 131 16.66 11.56 18.37
CA GLY A 131 15.93 11.38 17.11
C GLY A 131 16.84 11.31 15.87
N VAL A 132 17.97 12.01 15.88
CA VAL A 132 19.01 11.91 14.82
C VAL A 132 19.75 10.58 14.92
N GLN A 133 20.15 10.14 16.12
CA GLN A 133 20.77 8.84 16.34
C GLN A 133 19.83 7.68 15.94
N ALA A 134 18.55 7.74 16.32
CA ALA A 134 17.54 6.76 15.92
C ALA A 134 17.35 6.69 14.39
N HIS A 135 17.38 7.83 13.69
CA HIS A 135 17.30 7.85 12.22
C HIS A 135 18.55 7.24 11.56
N LEU A 136 19.74 7.56 12.06
CA LEU A 136 20.99 6.96 11.60
C LEU A 136 21.00 5.45 11.85
N ASP A 137 20.59 4.99 13.03
CA ASP A 137 20.49 3.57 13.35
C ASP A 137 19.50 2.82 12.44
N HIS A 138 18.36 3.44 12.15
CA HIS A 138 17.35 2.86 11.26
C HIS A 138 17.90 2.68 9.82
N LEU A 139 18.63 3.68 9.32
CA LEU A 139 19.29 3.61 8.01
C LEU A 139 20.48 2.63 8.00
N ALA A 140 21.26 2.58 9.08
CA ALA A 140 22.37 1.64 9.24
C ALA A 140 21.86 0.19 9.23
N LEU A 141 20.75 -0.07 9.94
CA LEU A 141 20.07 -1.36 9.92
C LEU A 141 19.57 -1.70 8.51
N TYR A 142 18.81 -0.81 7.85
CA TYR A 142 18.33 -1.02 6.48
C TYR A 142 19.47 -1.31 5.48
N ALA A 143 20.57 -0.57 5.57
CA ALA A 143 21.73 -0.73 4.70
C ALA A 143 22.61 -1.94 5.07
N GLY A 144 22.34 -2.59 6.20
CA GLY A 144 23.02 -3.81 6.62
C GLY A 144 24.40 -3.57 7.23
N ALA A 145 24.59 -2.43 7.89
CA ALA A 145 25.86 -2.01 8.50
C ALA A 145 26.50 -3.08 9.39
N SER A 146 27.83 -3.00 9.50
CA SER A 146 28.60 -3.82 10.44
C SER A 146 28.22 -3.44 11.87
N GLY A 147 28.08 -4.43 12.76
CA GLY A 147 27.62 -4.20 14.14
C GLY A 147 26.09 -4.09 14.33
N TYR A 148 25.29 -4.10 13.26
CA TYR A 148 23.82 -4.00 13.36
C TYR A 148 23.12 -5.37 13.29
N PRO A 149 21.96 -5.56 13.96
CA PRO A 149 21.37 -4.67 14.95
C PRO A 149 22.25 -4.58 16.21
N ARG A 150 22.41 -3.35 16.72
CA ARG A 150 23.08 -3.02 17.99
C ARG A 150 22.06 -3.02 19.15
N GLU A 151 22.49 -3.40 20.35
CA GLU A 151 21.61 -3.46 21.53
C GLU A 151 21.30 -2.07 22.12
N ASP A 152 22.25 -1.16 22.05
CA ASP A 152 22.16 0.21 22.56
C ASP A 152 21.73 1.16 21.42
N THR A 153 20.43 1.40 21.25
CA THR A 153 19.88 2.26 20.20
C THR A 153 18.60 2.96 20.66
N TYR A 154 18.35 4.13 20.09
CA TYR A 154 17.08 4.85 20.20
C TYR A 154 16.04 4.44 19.15
N ASP A 155 16.37 3.59 18.14
CA ASP A 155 15.39 3.12 17.15
C ASP A 155 14.37 2.13 17.77
N PRO A 156 13.09 2.52 17.95
CA PRO A 156 12.06 1.63 18.49
C PRO A 156 11.65 0.49 17.52
N ARG A 157 12.17 0.48 16.29
CA ARG A 157 11.84 -0.48 15.22
C ARG A 157 13.07 -1.24 14.72
N HIS A 158 14.08 -1.38 15.57
CA HIS A 158 15.38 -2.02 15.30
C HIS A 158 15.32 -3.55 15.15
N PHE A 159 14.40 -4.04 14.32
CA PHE A 159 14.14 -5.46 14.15
C PHE A 159 15.14 -6.08 13.17
N VAL A 160 15.80 -7.17 13.55
CA VAL A 160 16.75 -7.90 12.68
C VAL A 160 16.17 -8.27 11.31
N THR A 161 14.85 -8.39 11.20
CA THR A 161 14.11 -8.69 9.96
C THR A 161 14.22 -7.62 8.87
N ILE A 162 14.53 -6.37 9.22
CA ILE A 162 14.76 -5.27 8.25
C ILE A 162 16.24 -5.07 7.91
N LYS A 163 17.16 -5.84 8.50
CA LYS A 163 18.60 -5.71 8.22
C LYS A 163 18.91 -5.96 6.73
N GLY A 164 19.64 -5.03 6.12
CA GLY A 164 20.16 -5.18 4.74
C GLY A 164 19.09 -5.17 3.64
N LYS A 165 17.86 -4.72 3.94
CA LYS A 165 16.74 -4.69 3.00
C LYS A 165 16.73 -3.48 2.06
N ALA A 166 17.54 -2.46 2.31
CA ALA A 166 17.70 -1.30 1.43
C ALA A 166 19.14 -0.74 1.56
N THR A 167 20.01 -1.08 0.61
CA THR A 167 21.45 -0.71 0.63
C THR A 167 21.78 0.59 -0.13
N THR A 168 20.85 1.05 -0.97
CA THR A 168 20.95 2.29 -1.75
C THR A 168 19.74 3.18 -1.52
N VAL A 169 19.86 4.46 -1.85
CA VAL A 169 18.80 5.44 -1.62
C VAL A 169 17.56 5.12 -2.47
N ASN A 170 17.69 4.70 -3.73
CA ASN A 170 16.53 4.25 -4.52
C ASN A 170 15.81 3.06 -3.87
N SER A 171 16.53 2.15 -3.21
CA SER A 171 15.93 0.97 -2.54
C SER A 171 15.10 1.29 -1.29
N LEU A 172 15.05 2.55 -0.83
CA LEU A 172 14.09 3.02 0.17
C LEU A 172 12.66 3.19 -0.40
N GLY A 173 12.49 3.22 -1.73
CA GLY A 173 11.20 3.42 -2.38
C GLY A 173 10.27 2.20 -2.38
N GLY A 174 8.96 2.46 -2.44
CA GLY A 174 7.90 1.49 -2.74
C GLY A 174 7.54 0.48 -1.64
N LYS A 175 8.52 -0.06 -0.89
CA LYS A 175 8.29 -1.02 0.21
C LYS A 175 8.33 -0.37 1.60
N TRP A 176 9.10 0.70 1.76
CA TRP A 176 9.39 1.32 3.06
C TRP A 176 8.85 2.74 3.19
N ALA A 177 8.63 3.42 2.06
CA ALA A 177 7.85 4.65 1.95
C ALA A 177 6.65 4.45 1.00
N PRO A 178 5.50 5.12 1.20
CA PRO A 178 4.31 4.95 0.35
C PRO A 178 4.51 5.31 -1.14
N SER A 179 5.57 6.05 -1.49
CA SER A 179 5.90 6.40 -2.87
C SER A 179 6.96 5.46 -3.45
N ALA A 180 6.70 4.97 -4.67
CA ALA A 180 7.68 4.23 -5.47
C ALA A 180 8.88 5.10 -5.91
N THR A 181 8.69 6.42 -6.06
CA THR A 181 9.75 7.39 -6.44
C THR A 181 10.47 7.99 -5.24
N TYR A 182 10.15 7.56 -4.01
CA TYR A 182 10.68 8.14 -2.79
C TYR A 182 12.21 8.27 -2.77
N GLY A 183 12.91 7.17 -3.10
CA GLY A 183 14.36 7.15 -3.16
C GLY A 183 14.94 8.03 -4.28
N GLU A 184 14.26 8.14 -5.42
CA GLU A 184 14.66 9.05 -6.50
C GLU A 184 14.56 10.52 -6.05
N GLU A 185 13.56 10.85 -5.24
CA GLU A 185 13.35 12.19 -4.68
C GLU A 185 14.41 12.54 -3.62
N VAL A 186 14.78 11.60 -2.76
CA VAL A 186 15.92 11.76 -1.82
C VAL A 186 17.23 11.90 -2.58
N ASN A 187 17.47 11.08 -3.61
CA ASN A 187 18.64 11.19 -4.49
C ASN A 187 18.69 12.54 -5.22
N LYS A 188 17.56 13.09 -5.65
CA LYS A 188 17.47 14.42 -6.27
C LYS A 188 17.83 15.53 -5.30
N LEU A 189 17.45 15.43 -4.03
CA LEU A 189 17.87 16.37 -2.99
C LEU A 189 19.37 16.22 -2.68
N TYR A 190 19.90 14.99 -2.65
CA TYR A 190 21.33 14.74 -2.43
C TYR A 190 22.21 15.31 -3.56
N LYS A 191 21.84 15.05 -4.83
CA LYS A 191 22.47 15.67 -6.01
C LYS A 191 22.47 17.20 -5.89
N ASN A 192 21.34 17.80 -5.50
CA ASN A 192 21.26 19.25 -5.34
C ASN A 192 22.10 19.82 -4.18
N LEU A 193 22.32 19.04 -3.11
CA LEU A 193 23.25 19.39 -2.04
C LEU A 193 24.71 19.31 -2.51
N LEU A 194 25.07 18.26 -3.27
CA LEU A 194 26.40 18.10 -3.88
C LEU A 194 26.72 19.25 -4.84
N ASP A 195 25.79 19.61 -5.72
CA ASP A 195 25.91 20.77 -6.63
C ASP A 195 26.13 22.08 -5.85
N TYR A 196 25.34 22.33 -4.79
CA TYR A 196 25.49 23.53 -3.95
C TYR A 196 26.83 23.55 -3.20
N ALA A 197 27.34 22.40 -2.80
CA ALA A 197 28.62 22.25 -2.12
C ALA A 197 29.83 22.38 -3.07
N GLY A 198 29.60 22.38 -4.40
CA GLY A 198 30.68 22.38 -5.41
C GLY A 198 31.39 21.02 -5.53
N VAL A 199 30.70 19.94 -5.17
CA VAL A 199 31.24 18.58 -5.12
C VAL A 199 30.95 17.84 -6.41
N ASP A 200 31.98 17.18 -6.97
CA ASP A 200 31.80 16.36 -8.16
C ASP A 200 31.39 14.92 -7.83
N TYR A 201 30.49 14.38 -8.63
CA TYR A 201 29.88 13.06 -8.51
C TYR A 201 29.54 12.52 -9.91
N PRO A 202 29.31 11.21 -10.09
CA PRO A 202 28.85 10.68 -11.37
C PRO A 202 27.52 11.34 -11.74
N LYS A 203 27.56 12.28 -12.67
CA LYS A 203 26.36 12.90 -13.22
C LYS A 203 25.75 11.92 -14.21
N ASP A 204 24.44 11.81 -14.16
CA ASP A 204 23.64 11.15 -15.21
C ASP A 204 24.12 11.70 -16.57
N SER A 205 24.22 10.86 -17.61
CA SER A 205 24.91 11.27 -18.85
C SER A 205 24.19 12.44 -19.55
N VAL A 206 24.67 13.66 -19.29
CA VAL A 206 24.12 14.92 -19.81
C VAL A 206 24.92 15.36 -21.03
N ASP A 207 24.22 15.54 -22.14
CA ASP A 207 24.76 16.20 -23.33
C ASP A 207 25.09 17.68 -22.99
N ASN A 208 26.36 18.05 -23.12
CA ASN A 208 26.91 19.24 -22.49
C ASN A 208 27.01 20.40 -23.48
N SER A 209 25.99 21.25 -23.51
CA SER A 209 26.03 22.53 -24.22
C SER A 209 25.26 23.63 -23.47
N THR A 210 25.96 24.38 -22.62
CA THR A 210 26.06 25.84 -22.81
C THR A 210 27.13 26.45 -21.90
N SER A 211 28.11 27.12 -22.50
CA SER A 211 29.00 28.04 -21.78
C SER A 211 28.32 29.40 -21.58
N ASN A 212 28.72 30.08 -20.52
CA ASN A 212 28.20 31.34 -20.02
C ASN A 212 28.37 32.52 -21.01
N GLY A 213 27.42 33.48 -21.03
CA GLY A 213 27.44 34.64 -21.95
C GLY A 213 26.35 35.68 -21.66
N ASN A 214 26.70 36.72 -20.89
CA ASN A 214 25.82 37.81 -20.45
C ASN A 214 25.63 38.91 -21.52
N THR A 215 24.41 39.45 -21.74
CA THR A 215 24.11 40.92 -21.81
C THR A 215 22.65 41.29 -22.19
N ASN A 216 22.30 42.54 -21.88
CA ASN A 216 20.98 43.20 -21.81
C ASN A 216 20.15 43.41 -23.10
N ASN A 217 18.85 43.68 -22.86
CA ASN A 217 17.96 44.68 -23.47
C ASN A 217 17.03 44.37 -24.68
N ASN A 218 15.73 44.60 -24.40
CA ASN A 218 14.72 45.32 -25.20
C ASN A 218 14.06 44.71 -26.47
N ASN A 219 12.80 44.30 -26.26
CA ASN A 219 11.58 44.82 -26.93
C ASN A 219 10.84 43.97 -28.01
N THR A 220 9.50 44.12 -28.01
CA THR A 220 8.48 43.79 -29.04
C THR A 220 8.30 42.35 -29.56
N GLY A 221 7.28 41.65 -29.04
CA GLY A 221 6.02 41.42 -29.79
C GLY A 221 5.84 40.19 -30.71
N SER A 222 4.80 39.39 -30.39
CA SER A 222 3.88 38.64 -31.28
C SER A 222 3.86 37.10 -31.17
N GLY A 223 2.63 36.55 -31.11
CA GLY A 223 2.23 35.22 -31.61
C GLY A 223 2.92 33.96 -31.07
N GLY A 224 2.34 33.33 -30.04
CA GLY A 224 2.77 31.99 -29.60
C GLY A 224 1.63 31.17 -28.98
N SER A 225 1.29 30.03 -29.59
CA SER A 225 0.39 29.03 -29.01
C SER A 225 1.05 28.39 -27.79
N SER A 226 0.38 28.42 -26.64
CA SER A 226 0.95 27.96 -25.36
C SER A 226 0.71 26.47 -25.12
N ASN A 227 1.76 25.75 -24.71
CA ASN A 227 1.69 24.42 -24.10
C ASN A 227 0.99 24.48 -22.72
N ALA A 228 -0.33 24.66 -22.71
CA ALA A 228 -1.14 24.53 -21.51
C ALA A 228 -1.27 23.04 -21.13
N ALA A 229 -1.07 22.72 -19.85
CA ALA A 229 -1.31 21.40 -19.31
C ALA A 229 -2.82 21.07 -19.29
N PRO A 230 -3.23 19.79 -19.37
CA PRO A 230 -4.63 19.39 -19.31
C PRO A 230 -5.28 19.84 -18.00
N ASN A 231 -6.30 20.68 -18.08
CA ASN A 231 -7.03 21.21 -16.93
C ASN A 231 -8.50 21.49 -17.32
N PRO A 232 -9.36 20.46 -17.31
CA PRO A 232 -10.76 20.58 -17.71
C PRO A 232 -11.64 21.30 -16.67
N GLY A 233 -11.09 21.55 -15.48
CA GLY A 233 -11.75 22.27 -14.39
C GLY A 233 -11.04 22.01 -13.06
N LYS A 234 -11.46 22.74 -12.01
CA LYS A 234 -11.04 22.43 -10.65
C LYS A 234 -11.48 21.00 -10.29
N PRO A 235 -10.58 20.12 -9.80
CA PRO A 235 -10.97 18.82 -9.28
C PRO A 235 -12.05 18.94 -8.19
N GLU A 236 -12.90 17.93 -8.05
CA GLU A 236 -13.76 17.83 -6.86
C GLU A 236 -12.91 17.86 -5.58
N SER A 237 -13.39 18.57 -4.57
CA SER A 237 -12.84 18.48 -3.22
C SER A 237 -13.19 17.13 -2.61
N LYS A 238 -12.27 16.17 -2.73
CA LYS A 238 -12.26 14.89 -2.00
C LYS A 238 -12.80 15.06 -0.57
N PRO A 239 -13.91 14.40 -0.21
CA PRO A 239 -14.42 14.45 1.16
C PRO A 239 -13.44 13.81 2.15
N GLY A 240 -13.40 14.34 3.37
CA GLY A 240 -12.59 13.80 4.46
C GLY A 240 -12.98 12.37 4.86
N PRO A 241 -12.09 11.65 5.57
CA PRO A 241 -12.35 10.28 6.00
C PRO A 241 -13.58 10.19 6.90
N VAL A 242 -14.25 9.05 6.83
CA VAL A 242 -15.30 8.69 7.79
C VAL A 242 -14.69 8.27 9.12
N ASN A 243 -15.27 8.78 10.21
CA ASN A 243 -14.91 8.38 11.56
C ASN A 243 -15.45 6.96 11.83
N ALA A 244 -14.61 5.95 11.58
CA ALA A 244 -14.83 4.59 12.03
C ALA A 244 -14.20 4.42 13.41
N SER A 245 -14.95 3.86 14.38
CA SER A 245 -14.37 3.53 15.68
C SER A 245 -13.47 2.29 15.55
N ASP A 246 -12.26 2.32 16.10
CA ASP A 246 -11.42 1.13 16.20
C ASP A 246 -12.07 0.12 17.15
N VAL A 247 -12.32 -1.09 16.65
CA VAL A 247 -12.86 -2.17 17.47
C VAL A 247 -11.69 -2.89 18.14
N ILE A 248 -11.35 -2.42 19.33
CA ILE A 248 -10.27 -2.99 20.12
C ILE A 248 -10.65 -4.42 20.53
N ALA A 249 -9.88 -5.39 20.05
CA ALA A 249 -9.97 -6.79 20.47
C ALA A 249 -9.28 -7.01 21.82
N GLU A 250 -9.64 -6.23 22.83
CA GLU A 250 -9.08 -6.37 24.17
C GLU A 250 -9.83 -7.41 25.01
N ASN A 251 -9.11 -8.48 25.34
CA ASN A 251 -9.10 -9.04 26.68
C ASN A 251 -7.75 -9.74 26.91
N LYS A 252 -6.70 -8.93 27.12
CA LYS A 252 -5.56 -9.37 27.92
C LYS A 252 -5.88 -8.90 29.35
N PRO A 253 -6.07 -9.80 30.34
CA PRO A 253 -6.37 -9.36 31.69
C PRO A 253 -5.24 -8.46 32.19
N GLN A 254 -5.58 -7.23 32.59
CA GLN A 254 -4.62 -6.36 33.26
C GLN A 254 -4.14 -7.06 34.53
N ASN A 255 -2.82 -7.06 34.73
CA ASN A 255 -2.21 -7.59 35.92
C ASN A 255 -2.54 -6.64 37.09
N GLU A 256 -3.54 -6.98 37.91
CA GLU A 256 -3.92 -6.15 39.07
C GLU A 256 -2.68 -5.90 39.94
N ASN A 257 -2.46 -4.63 40.31
CA ASN A 257 -1.35 -4.24 41.17
C ASN A 257 -1.35 -5.07 42.46
N LYS A 258 -0.24 -5.77 42.68
CA LYS A 258 -0.03 -6.65 43.83
C LYS A 258 -0.22 -5.85 45.14
N PRO A 259 -1.22 -6.16 45.98
CA PRO A 259 -1.30 -5.59 47.30
C PRO A 259 -0.06 -5.99 48.11
N GLN A 260 0.44 -5.07 48.92
CA GLN A 260 1.59 -5.29 49.79
C GLN A 260 1.24 -6.36 50.85
N GLU A 261 1.82 -7.56 50.72
CA GLU A 261 1.54 -8.69 51.61
C GLU A 261 2.25 -8.57 52.97
N ASP A 262 1.46 -8.59 54.04
CA ASP A 262 1.90 -9.23 55.29
C ASP A 262 2.21 -10.70 55.01
N LYS A 263 3.37 -11.19 55.45
CA LYS A 263 3.88 -12.54 55.10
C LYS A 263 2.94 -13.65 55.59
N PRO A 264 2.20 -14.36 54.70
CA PRO A 264 1.15 -15.30 55.11
C PRO A 264 1.63 -16.75 55.22
N ASN A 265 2.87 -17.05 54.79
CA ASN A 265 3.51 -18.34 55.04
C ASN A 265 3.84 -18.47 56.52
N ILE A 266 3.07 -19.30 57.22
CA ILE A 266 3.23 -19.57 58.64
C ILE A 266 3.59 -21.05 58.87
N THR A 267 4.68 -21.28 59.60
CA THR A 267 5.11 -22.61 60.03
C THR A 267 4.93 -22.72 61.54
N SER A 268 4.36 -23.83 62.00
CA SER A 268 4.07 -24.07 63.41
C SER A 268 4.43 -25.49 63.81
N ASN A 269 4.97 -25.67 65.01
CA ASN A 269 5.18 -26.99 65.61
C ASN A 269 3.93 -27.53 66.35
N ILE A 270 2.84 -26.77 66.41
CA ILE A 270 1.54 -27.20 66.97
C ILE A 270 0.51 -27.43 65.85
N GLY A 271 0.36 -26.48 64.93
CA GLY A 271 -0.51 -26.61 63.76
C GLY A 271 -2.01 -26.65 64.06
N TRP A 272 -2.75 -27.48 63.31
CA TRP A 272 -4.21 -27.56 63.36
C TRP A 272 -4.75 -28.30 64.59
N LYS A 273 -5.76 -27.72 65.24
CA LYS A 273 -6.48 -28.32 66.37
C LYS A 273 -7.99 -28.17 66.20
N ASN A 274 -8.74 -29.25 66.42
CA ASN A 274 -10.20 -29.19 66.52
C ASN A 274 -10.62 -29.00 67.98
N GLU A 275 -11.46 -28.00 68.25
CA GLU A 275 -12.05 -27.75 69.57
C GLU A 275 -13.57 -27.60 69.39
N ASN A 276 -14.34 -28.50 70.01
CA ASN A 276 -15.81 -28.51 69.96
C ASN A 276 -16.40 -28.45 68.53
N GLY A 277 -15.75 -29.09 67.56
CA GLY A 277 -16.20 -29.12 66.15
C GLY A 277 -15.67 -27.98 65.29
N ALA A 278 -15.03 -26.96 65.87
CA ALA A 278 -14.38 -25.88 65.12
C ALA A 278 -12.87 -26.12 64.99
N TRP A 279 -12.31 -25.86 63.80
CA TRP A 279 -10.87 -25.93 63.55
C TRP A 279 -10.18 -24.60 63.83
N TYR A 280 -8.99 -24.67 64.42
CA TYR A 280 -8.12 -23.55 64.77
C TYR A 280 -6.69 -23.89 64.34
N TYR A 281 -5.93 -22.90 63.87
CA TYR A 281 -4.48 -23.06 63.67
C TYR A 281 -3.73 -22.40 64.83
N TYR A 282 -2.92 -23.17 65.54
CA TYR A 282 -2.08 -22.69 66.64
C TYR A 282 -0.67 -22.41 66.12
N LYS A 283 -0.12 -21.26 66.51
CA LYS A 283 1.29 -20.88 66.29
C LYS A 283 2.19 -21.56 67.33
N SER A 284 3.50 -21.60 67.09
CA SER A 284 4.48 -22.22 68.00
C SER A 284 4.56 -21.58 69.40
N ASP A 285 4.01 -20.38 69.57
CA ASP A 285 3.84 -19.66 70.84
C ASP A 285 2.55 -20.07 71.61
N ASN A 286 1.84 -21.10 71.12
CA ASN A 286 0.56 -21.60 71.63
C ASN A 286 -0.62 -20.61 71.54
N THR A 287 -0.51 -19.54 70.74
CA THR A 287 -1.63 -18.64 70.43
C THR A 287 -2.29 -18.98 69.09
N LYS A 288 -3.58 -18.65 68.95
CA LYS A 288 -4.35 -18.89 67.71
C LYS A 288 -3.96 -17.91 66.61
N ALA A 289 -3.88 -18.39 65.38
CA ALA A 289 -3.78 -17.54 64.19
C ALA A 289 -5.15 -16.93 63.84
N ILE A 290 -5.12 -15.75 63.23
CA ILE A 290 -6.26 -15.01 62.68
C ILE A 290 -5.88 -14.48 61.29
N GLY A 291 -6.86 -14.23 60.43
CA GLY A 291 -6.65 -13.77 59.07
C GLY A 291 -6.15 -14.88 58.12
N TRP A 292 -5.44 -14.47 57.06
CA TRP A 292 -4.92 -15.36 56.02
C TRP A 292 -3.69 -16.15 56.48
N ILE A 293 -3.69 -17.45 56.22
CA ILE A 293 -2.50 -18.30 56.40
C ILE A 293 -2.31 -19.25 55.21
N ASN A 294 -1.05 -19.64 54.96
CA ASN A 294 -0.67 -20.60 53.92
C ASN A 294 0.23 -21.74 54.44
N PRO A 295 -0.21 -22.56 55.42
CA PRO A 295 0.51 -23.77 55.83
C PRO A 295 0.53 -24.80 54.70
N ASP A 296 1.68 -25.44 54.49
CA ASP A 296 1.87 -26.55 53.56
C ASP A 296 1.40 -26.28 52.11
N GLY A 297 1.41 -25.01 51.70
CA GLY A 297 1.01 -24.56 50.36
C GLY A 297 -0.49 -24.43 50.12
N ASN A 298 -1.32 -24.64 51.15
CA ASN A 298 -2.77 -24.48 51.08
C ASN A 298 -3.21 -23.21 51.81
N TRP A 299 -4.06 -22.41 51.17
CA TRP A 299 -4.57 -21.15 51.73
C TRP A 299 -5.83 -21.36 52.56
N TYR A 300 -5.85 -20.77 53.76
CA TYR A 300 -6.98 -20.76 54.68
C TYR A 300 -7.23 -19.35 55.21
N TYR A 301 -8.45 -19.10 55.69
CA TYR A 301 -8.79 -17.88 56.42
C TYR A 301 -9.32 -18.24 57.81
N LEU A 302 -8.68 -17.70 58.85
CA LEU A 302 -9.15 -17.78 60.23
C LEU A 302 -9.92 -16.49 60.53
N ARG A 303 -11.14 -16.60 61.05
CA ARG A 303 -11.95 -15.47 61.50
C ARG A 303 -11.34 -14.84 62.75
N ASP A 304 -11.85 -13.70 63.17
CA ASP A 304 -11.32 -12.91 64.30
C ASP A 304 -11.34 -13.68 65.65
N ASP A 305 -12.20 -14.70 65.77
CA ASP A 305 -12.24 -15.62 66.92
C ASP A 305 -11.31 -16.85 66.78
N GLY A 306 -10.48 -16.86 65.73
CA GLY A 306 -9.54 -17.92 65.35
C GLY A 306 -10.17 -19.09 64.60
N LYS A 307 -11.49 -19.14 64.39
CA LYS A 307 -12.13 -20.28 63.70
C LYS A 307 -11.81 -20.28 62.21
N MET A 308 -11.44 -21.45 61.69
CA MET A 308 -11.29 -21.70 60.27
C MET A 308 -12.60 -21.45 59.52
N ALA A 309 -12.53 -20.66 58.45
CA ALA A 309 -13.66 -20.40 57.58
C ALA A 309 -13.89 -21.56 56.59
N THR A 310 -15.17 -21.83 56.33
CA THR A 310 -15.64 -22.70 55.23
C THR A 310 -16.77 -21.96 54.50
N GLY A 311 -16.95 -22.20 53.21
CA GLY A 311 -17.93 -21.51 52.37
C GLY A 311 -17.49 -20.09 52.00
N TRP A 312 -18.46 -19.22 51.73
CA TRP A 312 -18.20 -17.84 51.31
C TRP A 312 -17.66 -16.95 52.44
N VAL A 313 -16.63 -16.16 52.14
CA VAL A 313 -16.06 -15.11 52.97
C VAL A 313 -15.93 -13.85 52.13
N ASN A 314 -16.41 -12.71 52.63
CA ASN A 314 -16.05 -11.41 52.08
C ASN A 314 -14.86 -10.85 52.87
N TYR A 315 -13.80 -10.47 52.17
CA TYR A 315 -12.61 -9.85 52.76
C TYR A 315 -12.12 -8.75 51.83
N ASN A 316 -11.97 -7.53 52.35
CA ASN A 316 -11.62 -6.32 51.60
C ASN A 316 -12.45 -6.16 50.30
N SER A 317 -13.77 -6.29 50.42
CA SER A 317 -14.75 -6.20 49.33
C SER A 317 -14.64 -7.28 48.23
N LYS A 318 -13.70 -8.22 48.33
CA LYS A 318 -13.59 -9.39 47.46
C LYS A 318 -14.21 -10.62 48.13
N TRP A 319 -14.90 -11.45 47.35
CA TRP A 319 -15.47 -12.72 47.83
C TRP A 319 -14.52 -13.88 47.57
N TYR A 320 -14.37 -14.78 48.53
CA TYR A 320 -13.56 -15.99 48.46
C TYR A 320 -14.42 -17.18 48.88
N TYR A 321 -14.19 -18.35 48.27
CA TYR A 321 -14.88 -19.58 48.66
C TYR A 321 -13.89 -20.60 49.23
N PHE A 322 -14.17 -21.08 50.44
CA PHE A 322 -13.40 -22.14 51.09
C PHE A 322 -14.20 -23.44 51.05
N ASP A 323 -13.54 -24.57 50.82
CA ASP A 323 -14.19 -25.88 50.84
C ASP A 323 -14.55 -26.34 52.27
N LYS A 324 -15.02 -27.59 52.42
CA LYS A 324 -15.38 -28.16 53.73
C LYS A 324 -14.17 -28.43 54.62
N SER A 325 -12.97 -28.51 54.05
CA SER A 325 -11.68 -28.64 54.74
C SER A 325 -11.05 -27.28 55.05
N GLY A 326 -11.69 -26.18 54.65
CA GLY A 326 -11.21 -24.81 54.82
C GLY A 326 -10.17 -24.36 53.80
N ILE A 327 -9.92 -25.13 52.74
CA ILE A 327 -8.97 -24.78 51.69
C ILE A 327 -9.62 -23.82 50.71
N MET A 328 -8.93 -22.72 50.37
CA MET A 328 -9.40 -21.74 49.40
C MET A 328 -9.52 -22.35 47.99
N VAL A 329 -10.71 -22.30 47.42
CA VAL A 329 -11.01 -22.82 46.09
C VAL A 329 -10.53 -21.85 45.00
N LYS A 330 -10.02 -22.43 43.90
CA LYS A 330 -9.64 -21.75 42.66
C LYS A 330 -10.31 -22.44 41.47
N GLY A 331 -10.49 -21.72 40.37
CA GLY A 331 -11.17 -22.20 39.17
C GLY A 331 -12.69 -22.30 39.33
N TRP A 332 -13.30 -23.16 38.50
CA TRP A 332 -14.75 -23.36 38.47
C TRP A 332 -15.29 -24.04 39.73
N LYS A 333 -16.37 -23.49 40.30
CA LYS A 333 -17.10 -24.06 41.43
C LYS A 333 -18.61 -24.01 41.19
N GLN A 334 -19.26 -25.17 41.14
CA GLN A 334 -20.72 -25.25 41.15
C GLN A 334 -21.27 -25.26 42.59
N LEU A 335 -22.32 -24.48 42.84
CA LEU A 335 -23.07 -24.40 44.10
C LEU A 335 -24.56 -24.27 43.76
N ASN A 336 -25.41 -25.16 44.26
CA ASN A 336 -26.87 -25.09 44.07
C ASN A 336 -27.30 -24.91 42.59
N ASN A 337 -26.63 -25.63 41.69
CA ASN A 337 -26.70 -25.55 40.21
C ASN A 337 -26.05 -24.32 39.55
N ASP A 338 -25.80 -23.23 40.28
CA ASP A 338 -25.09 -22.06 39.78
C ASP A 338 -23.58 -22.30 39.69
N TRP A 339 -22.94 -21.80 38.62
CA TRP A 339 -21.49 -21.85 38.43
C TRP A 339 -20.84 -20.51 38.78
N TYR A 340 -19.76 -20.59 39.54
CA TYR A 340 -18.89 -19.47 39.94
C TYR A 340 -17.46 -19.75 39.46
N PHE A 341 -16.69 -18.70 39.17
CA PHE A 341 -15.27 -18.81 38.88
C PHE A 341 -14.46 -18.07 39.95
N LEU A 342 -13.51 -18.76 40.58
CA LEU A 342 -12.56 -18.19 41.53
C LEU A 342 -11.22 -18.03 40.81
N THR A 343 -10.67 -16.82 40.78
CA THR A 343 -9.41 -16.51 40.06
C THR A 343 -8.19 -17.19 40.71
N SER A 344 -6.99 -17.00 40.13
CA SER A 344 -5.73 -17.54 40.68
C SER A 344 -5.41 -17.06 42.10
N SER A 345 -5.92 -15.89 42.51
CA SER A 345 -5.86 -15.36 43.88
C SER A 345 -6.99 -15.87 44.79
N GLY A 346 -7.91 -16.69 44.27
CA GLY A 346 -9.10 -17.18 44.97
C GLY A 346 -10.27 -16.20 45.04
N ALA A 347 -10.09 -14.95 44.57
CA ALA A 347 -11.17 -13.99 44.51
C ALA A 347 -12.21 -14.39 43.44
N MET A 348 -13.49 -14.32 43.79
CA MET A 348 -14.63 -14.56 42.91
C MET A 348 -14.63 -13.55 41.77
N ALA A 349 -14.70 -14.07 40.55
CA ALA A 349 -14.77 -13.27 39.35
C ALA A 349 -16.19 -12.78 39.04
N THR A 350 -16.26 -11.60 38.46
CA THR A 350 -17.41 -11.06 37.72
C THR A 350 -16.94 -10.63 36.33
N GLY A 351 -17.87 -10.25 35.46
CA GLY A 351 -17.57 -9.89 34.08
C GLY A 351 -17.04 -11.09 33.27
N ILE A 352 -16.16 -10.82 32.32
CA ILE A 352 -15.73 -11.82 31.32
C ILE A 352 -14.48 -12.54 31.80
N GLN A 353 -14.50 -13.87 31.72
CA GLN A 353 -13.42 -14.73 32.18
C GLN A 353 -13.05 -15.75 31.11
N TYR A 354 -11.75 -15.98 30.95
CA TYR A 354 -11.19 -17.04 30.14
C TYR A 354 -10.68 -18.15 31.05
N ASP A 355 -11.15 -19.38 30.88
CA ASP A 355 -10.77 -20.51 31.74
C ASP A 355 -9.56 -21.31 31.22
N GLY A 356 -8.92 -20.84 30.14
CA GLY A 356 -7.87 -21.56 29.42
C GLY A 356 -8.38 -22.37 28.22
N SER A 357 -9.69 -22.38 27.95
CA SER A 357 -10.27 -22.97 26.74
C SER A 357 -11.37 -22.11 26.14
N ASN A 358 -12.31 -21.63 26.94
CA ASN A 358 -13.48 -20.87 26.49
C ASN A 358 -13.65 -19.56 27.27
N TRP A 359 -14.37 -18.62 26.68
CA TRP A 359 -14.80 -17.39 27.33
C TRP A 359 -16.19 -17.58 27.97
N TYR A 360 -16.40 -16.98 29.14
CA TYR A 360 -17.65 -17.03 29.88
C TYR A 360 -17.97 -15.65 30.48
N TYR A 361 -19.25 -15.39 30.74
CA TYR A 361 -19.70 -14.17 31.43
C TYR A 361 -20.23 -14.51 32.83
N LEU A 362 -19.63 -13.93 33.85
CA LEU A 362 -20.02 -14.03 35.25
C LEU A 362 -20.80 -12.75 35.60
N LYS A 363 -22.05 -12.88 36.01
CA LYS A 363 -22.90 -11.74 36.44
C LYS A 363 -22.29 -11.06 37.67
N ASP A 364 -22.77 -9.87 38.01
CA ASP A 364 -22.33 -9.13 39.21
C ASP A 364 -22.51 -9.94 40.52
N SER A 365 -23.40 -10.93 40.53
CA SER A 365 -23.59 -11.90 41.61
C SER A 365 -22.58 -13.05 41.63
N GLY A 366 -21.57 -13.04 40.75
CA GLY A 366 -20.60 -14.13 40.54
C GLY A 366 -21.11 -15.35 39.79
N VAL A 367 -22.41 -15.38 39.43
CA VAL A 367 -23.03 -16.54 38.76
C VAL A 367 -22.84 -16.45 37.24
N MET A 368 -22.40 -17.53 36.62
CA MET A 368 -22.24 -17.66 35.17
C MET A 368 -23.55 -17.48 34.40
N ALA A 369 -23.50 -16.84 33.24
CA ALA A 369 -24.57 -16.85 32.26
C ALA A 369 -24.64 -18.21 31.54
N THR A 370 -25.79 -18.87 31.53
CA THR A 370 -26.01 -20.20 30.96
C THR A 370 -26.90 -20.20 29.70
N ASN A 371 -27.38 -19.02 29.29
CA ASN A 371 -28.22 -18.84 28.10
C ASN A 371 -27.44 -19.17 26.82
N SER A 372 -28.16 -19.44 25.74
CA SER A 372 -27.61 -19.60 24.39
C SER A 372 -28.31 -18.66 23.40
N GLY A 373 -27.59 -18.21 22.37
CA GLY A 373 -28.00 -17.18 21.41
C GLY A 373 -27.80 -15.76 21.94
N TRP A 374 -28.43 -14.81 21.26
CA TRP A 374 -28.42 -13.39 21.64
C TRP A 374 -29.00 -13.16 23.03
N THR A 375 -28.19 -12.60 23.93
CA THR A 375 -28.59 -12.25 25.29
C THR A 375 -28.21 -10.80 25.58
N LYS A 376 -29.16 -10.02 26.11
CA LYS A 376 -28.92 -8.63 26.50
C LYS A 376 -28.60 -8.55 28.00
N ILE A 377 -27.43 -8.04 28.36
CA ILE A 377 -26.94 -7.88 29.74
C ILE A 377 -26.50 -6.43 29.91
N ASN A 378 -26.98 -5.75 30.96
CA ASN A 378 -26.64 -4.34 31.26
C ASN A 378 -26.72 -3.42 30.02
N ASN A 379 -27.82 -3.55 29.27
CA ASN A 379 -28.13 -2.88 28.00
C ASN A 379 -27.19 -3.17 26.80
N LYS A 380 -26.19 -4.04 26.96
CA LYS A 380 -25.26 -4.50 25.91
C LYS A 380 -25.71 -5.87 25.38
N TRP A 381 -25.46 -6.15 24.10
CA TRP A 381 -25.78 -7.45 23.48
C TRP A 381 -24.54 -8.34 23.41
N TYR A 382 -24.72 -9.62 23.74
CA TYR A 382 -23.74 -10.68 23.71
C TYR A 382 -24.31 -11.89 22.98
N TYR A 383 -23.46 -12.76 22.45
CA TYR A 383 -23.87 -14.03 21.86
C TYR A 383 -23.20 -15.20 22.59
N PHE A 384 -24.00 -16.20 22.99
CA PHE A 384 -23.52 -17.37 23.71
C PHE A 384 -23.81 -18.66 22.94
N ASP A 385 -22.81 -19.53 22.77
CA ASP A 385 -23.03 -20.91 22.32
C ASP A 385 -23.64 -21.77 23.45
N LYS A 386 -24.05 -23.00 23.10
CA LYS A 386 -24.61 -23.96 24.05
C LYS A 386 -23.66 -24.18 25.24
N GLY A 387 -24.19 -24.01 26.46
CA GLY A 387 -23.42 -24.15 27.70
C GLY A 387 -22.89 -22.83 28.27
N GLY A 388 -23.27 -21.68 27.70
CA GLY A 388 -22.87 -20.35 28.21
C GLY A 388 -21.50 -19.87 27.71
N ILE A 389 -20.97 -20.48 26.65
CA ILE A 389 -19.69 -20.11 26.04
C ILE A 389 -19.88 -18.80 25.27
N LEU A 390 -19.25 -17.72 25.72
CA LEU A 390 -19.29 -16.41 25.09
C LEU A 390 -18.54 -16.42 23.76
N LYS A 391 -19.12 -15.78 22.73
CA LYS A 391 -18.48 -15.57 21.43
C LYS A 391 -17.87 -14.17 21.32
N THR A 392 -16.70 -14.14 20.68
CA THR A 392 -15.98 -12.94 20.25
C THR A 392 -15.62 -13.08 18.77
N GLY A 393 -15.31 -11.98 18.09
CA GLY A 393 -15.04 -11.93 16.66
C GLY A 393 -16.30 -11.98 15.79
N TRP A 394 -16.11 -12.37 14.53
CA TRP A 394 -17.20 -12.53 13.56
C TRP A 394 -18.05 -13.76 13.87
N ILE A 395 -19.37 -13.57 13.95
CA ILE A 395 -20.35 -14.67 13.92
C ILE A 395 -21.29 -14.50 12.73
N LYS A 396 -21.78 -15.63 12.21
CA LYS A 396 -22.87 -15.66 11.25
C LYS A 396 -24.11 -16.23 11.94
N ASP A 397 -25.16 -15.43 12.02
CA ASP A 397 -26.45 -15.86 12.53
C ASP A 397 -27.48 -15.75 11.40
N ASN A 398 -28.08 -16.90 11.04
CA ASN A 398 -28.89 -17.07 9.84
C ASN A 398 -28.17 -16.60 8.56
N LYS A 399 -28.62 -15.48 7.97
CA LYS A 399 -28.05 -14.90 6.74
C LYS A 399 -27.08 -13.74 7.01
N ASN A 400 -27.08 -13.21 8.23
CA ASN A 400 -26.40 -11.97 8.58
C ASN A 400 -25.08 -12.25 9.30
N TRP A 401 -24.09 -11.40 9.06
CA TRP A 401 -22.84 -11.37 9.84
C TRP A 401 -22.93 -10.30 10.93
N TYR A 402 -22.34 -10.60 12.08
CA TYR A 402 -22.25 -9.70 13.23
C TYR A 402 -20.83 -9.77 13.79
N TYR A 403 -20.37 -8.70 14.44
CA TYR A 403 -19.08 -8.70 15.14
C TYR A 403 -19.28 -8.48 16.64
N LEU A 404 -18.66 -9.35 17.45
CA LEU A 404 -18.54 -9.20 18.89
C LEU A 404 -17.10 -8.78 19.20
N GLN A 405 -16.90 -7.66 19.89
CA GLN A 405 -15.55 -7.16 20.20
C GLN A 405 -14.84 -7.98 21.29
N GLY A 406 -13.66 -7.54 21.76
CA GLY A 406 -12.85 -8.31 22.73
C GLY A 406 -13.58 -8.66 24.03
N ASP A 407 -14.45 -7.78 24.51
CA ASP A 407 -15.35 -7.98 25.64
C ASP A 407 -16.74 -8.55 25.24
N GLY A 408 -16.83 -9.24 24.10
CA GLY A 408 -18.05 -9.95 23.65
C GLY A 408 -19.24 -9.06 23.33
N ILE A 409 -19.12 -7.73 23.41
CA ILE A 409 -20.19 -6.79 23.07
C ILE A 409 -20.37 -6.73 21.56
N MET A 410 -21.62 -6.79 21.12
CA MET A 410 -22.01 -6.60 19.73
C MET A 410 -21.71 -5.17 19.25
N VAL A 411 -20.97 -5.08 18.16
CA VAL A 411 -20.60 -3.83 17.50
C VAL A 411 -21.73 -3.32 16.61
N THR A 412 -21.91 -2.00 16.58
CA THR A 412 -22.83 -1.28 15.71
C THR A 412 -22.18 -0.01 15.18
N GLY A 413 -22.64 0.49 14.04
CA GLY A 413 -22.10 1.67 13.36
C GLY A 413 -20.92 1.36 12.46
N LEU A 414 -20.22 2.41 12.04
CA LEU A 414 -19.02 2.29 11.23
C LEU A 414 -17.82 1.92 12.13
N SER A 415 -17.13 0.84 11.79
CA SER A 415 -16.17 0.19 12.69
C SER A 415 -14.97 -0.35 11.94
N LYS A 416 -13.77 -0.13 12.47
CA LYS A 416 -12.52 -0.67 11.93
C LYS A 416 -12.16 -1.96 12.67
N ILE A 417 -12.13 -3.06 11.92
CA ILE A 417 -11.92 -4.44 12.40
C ILE A 417 -10.81 -5.04 11.54
N ASN A 418 -9.72 -5.53 12.15
CA ASN A 418 -8.57 -6.13 11.44
C ASN A 418 -8.05 -5.27 10.27
N ASN A 419 -7.92 -3.96 10.52
CA ASN A 419 -7.50 -2.93 9.57
C ASN A 419 -8.41 -2.72 8.33
N LYS A 420 -9.60 -3.32 8.29
CA LYS A 420 -10.66 -3.05 7.31
C LYS A 420 -11.81 -2.27 7.98
N ILE A 421 -12.50 -1.41 7.24
CA ILE A 421 -13.67 -0.67 7.73
C ILE A 421 -14.94 -1.40 7.32
N TYR A 422 -15.89 -1.56 8.23
CA TYR A 422 -17.19 -2.22 8.04
C TYR A 422 -18.31 -1.30 8.52
N MET A 423 -19.51 -1.46 7.95
CA MET A 423 -20.74 -0.88 8.49
C MET A 423 -21.58 -1.99 9.14
N LEU A 424 -21.87 -1.85 10.42
CA LEU A 424 -22.81 -2.67 11.16
C LEU A 424 -24.05 -1.83 11.43
N ASN A 425 -25.25 -2.28 11.07
CA ASN A 425 -26.47 -1.48 11.30
C ASN A 425 -26.88 -1.45 12.79
N SER A 426 -28.00 -0.81 13.11
CA SER A 426 -28.50 -0.69 14.49
C SER A 426 -28.90 -2.01 15.16
N SER A 427 -29.06 -3.10 14.37
CA SER A 427 -29.22 -4.47 14.88
C SER A 427 -27.90 -5.24 14.99
N GLY A 428 -26.78 -4.63 14.62
CA GLY A 428 -25.44 -5.25 14.56
C GLY A 428 -25.15 -6.04 13.28
N ALA A 429 -26.13 -6.17 12.37
CA ALA A 429 -25.94 -6.89 11.13
C ALA A 429 -25.05 -6.09 10.16
N MET A 430 -24.08 -6.77 9.56
CA MET A 430 -23.13 -6.21 8.60
C MET A 430 -23.82 -5.87 7.28
N GLU A 431 -23.61 -4.64 6.82
CA GLU A 431 -24.15 -4.12 5.57
C GLU A 431 -23.15 -4.30 4.41
N ILE A 432 -23.67 -4.40 3.18
CA ILE A 432 -22.92 -4.50 1.93
C ILE A 432 -23.53 -3.61 0.85
N GLY A 433 -22.77 -3.30 -0.20
CA GLY A 433 -23.18 -2.44 -1.31
C GLY A 433 -23.12 -0.94 -0.98
N TRP A 434 -23.97 -0.16 -1.63
CA TRP A 434 -24.00 1.31 -1.51
C TRP A 434 -24.65 1.78 -0.21
N ILE A 435 -23.90 2.53 0.60
CA ILE A 435 -24.37 3.12 1.86
C ILE A 435 -24.09 4.63 1.86
N LYS A 436 -25.09 5.43 2.25
CA LYS A 436 -24.97 6.88 2.34
C LYS A 436 -24.68 7.32 3.77
N ILE A 437 -23.53 7.96 4.01
CA ILE A 437 -23.04 8.41 5.32
C ILE A 437 -22.65 9.88 5.21
N ASN A 438 -23.17 10.74 6.10
CA ASN A 438 -22.86 12.18 6.13
C ASN A 438 -22.95 12.87 4.75
N ASN A 439 -24.02 12.56 4.01
CA ASN A 439 -24.32 12.98 2.63
C ASN A 439 -23.43 12.41 1.50
N ASN A 440 -22.34 11.70 1.82
CA ASN A 440 -21.49 11.03 0.83
C ASN A 440 -21.90 9.55 0.65
N TRP A 441 -21.58 8.97 -0.50
CA TRP A 441 -21.78 7.53 -0.76
C TRP A 441 -20.49 6.75 -0.56
N TYR A 442 -20.61 5.54 -0.05
CA TYR A 442 -19.54 4.58 0.18
C TYR A 442 -20.01 3.22 -0.35
N TYR A 443 -19.09 2.38 -0.82
CA TYR A 443 -19.39 1.01 -1.22
C TYR A 443 -18.73 0.03 -0.25
N PHE A 444 -19.48 -0.96 0.19
CA PHE A 444 -18.98 -2.07 0.99
C PHE A 444 -19.02 -3.33 0.15
N ASN A 445 -17.87 -4.00 0.02
CA ASN A 445 -17.71 -5.21 -0.77
C ASN A 445 -18.57 -6.36 -0.24
N THR A 446 -18.64 -7.47 -0.98
CA THR A 446 -19.36 -8.69 -0.55
C THR A 446 -18.78 -9.34 0.71
N ASP A 447 -17.52 -9.05 1.06
CA ASP A 447 -16.90 -9.43 2.33
C ASP A 447 -17.19 -8.43 3.48
N GLY A 448 -17.97 -7.39 3.22
CA GLY A 448 -18.31 -6.32 4.16
C GLY A 448 -17.28 -5.19 4.27
N SER A 449 -16.14 -5.26 3.60
CA SER A 449 -15.09 -4.24 3.70
C SER A 449 -15.40 -3.01 2.83
N MET A 450 -15.20 -1.82 3.38
CA MET A 450 -15.32 -0.56 2.62
C MET A 450 -14.29 -0.52 1.49
N ALA A 451 -14.75 -0.28 0.28
CA ALA A 451 -13.91 -0.20 -0.91
C ALA A 451 -13.26 1.19 -1.06
N THR A 452 -12.14 1.23 -1.78
CA THR A 452 -11.45 2.43 -2.25
C THR A 452 -10.94 2.20 -3.68
N GLY A 453 -10.66 3.28 -4.42
CA GLY A 453 -10.25 3.20 -5.82
C GLY A 453 -11.43 2.91 -6.78
N TRP A 454 -11.13 2.34 -7.94
CA TRP A 454 -12.13 1.96 -8.93
C TRP A 454 -12.92 0.72 -8.50
N ILE A 455 -14.25 0.81 -8.57
CA ILE A 455 -15.16 -0.33 -8.41
C ILE A 455 -16.11 -0.42 -9.60
N VAL A 456 -16.62 -1.62 -9.87
CA VAL A 456 -17.63 -1.88 -10.90
C VAL A 456 -18.87 -2.46 -10.22
N ASP A 457 -20.00 -1.76 -10.37
CA ASP A 457 -21.30 -2.19 -9.86
C ASP A 457 -22.28 -2.25 -11.02
N ASN A 458 -22.86 -3.43 -11.28
CA ASN A 458 -23.76 -3.70 -12.41
C ASN A 458 -23.22 -3.25 -13.79
N GLY A 459 -21.90 -3.41 -14.01
CA GLY A 459 -21.23 -3.02 -15.27
C GLY A 459 -20.96 -1.52 -15.41
N VAL A 460 -21.28 -0.72 -14.39
CA VAL A 460 -20.99 0.72 -14.34
C VAL A 460 -19.77 0.94 -13.45
N TYR A 461 -18.82 1.74 -13.94
CA TYR A 461 -17.60 2.10 -13.21
C TYR A 461 -17.85 3.28 -12.28
N TYR A 462 -17.31 3.22 -11.07
CA TYR A 462 -17.32 4.27 -10.06
C TYR A 462 -15.92 4.42 -9.47
N TYR A 463 -15.57 5.63 -9.03
CA TYR A 463 -14.33 5.86 -8.29
C TYR A 463 -14.64 6.28 -6.86
N LEU A 464 -13.99 5.62 -5.90
CA LEU A 464 -14.00 5.98 -4.49
C LEU A 464 -12.61 6.51 -4.12
N TYR A 465 -12.55 7.63 -3.41
CA TYR A 465 -11.28 8.12 -2.86
C TYR A 465 -10.71 7.15 -1.81
N ASP A 466 -9.46 7.34 -1.39
CA ASP A 466 -8.87 6.60 -0.25
C ASP A 466 -9.65 6.76 1.07
N THR A 467 -10.49 7.79 1.17
CA THR A 467 -11.44 8.02 2.27
C THR A 467 -12.70 7.15 2.18
N GLY A 468 -12.83 6.33 1.13
CA GLY A 468 -14.01 5.53 0.77
C GLY A 468 -15.15 6.32 0.12
N ALA A 469 -15.07 7.65 0.13
CA ALA A 469 -16.12 8.52 -0.40
C ALA A 469 -16.14 8.45 -1.94
N MET A 470 -17.32 8.24 -2.50
CA MET A 470 -17.57 8.22 -3.94
C MET A 470 -17.35 9.60 -4.56
N ALA A 471 -16.50 9.65 -5.58
CA ALA A 471 -16.16 10.85 -6.32
C ALA A 471 -17.27 11.30 -7.27
N LYS A 472 -17.19 12.56 -7.68
CA LYS A 472 -18.03 13.24 -8.68
C LYS A 472 -17.21 14.29 -9.44
N GLY A 473 -17.74 14.76 -10.56
CA GLY A 473 -17.10 15.78 -11.39
C GLY A 473 -15.76 15.33 -11.96
N TRP A 474 -14.84 16.27 -12.15
CA TRP A 474 -13.50 15.98 -12.64
C TRP A 474 -12.61 15.45 -11.52
N ILE A 475 -11.97 14.31 -11.78
CA ILE A 475 -10.91 13.75 -10.94
C ILE A 475 -9.63 13.60 -11.75
N ASN A 476 -8.48 13.81 -11.10
CA ASN A 476 -7.17 13.51 -11.66
C ASN A 476 -6.53 12.41 -10.82
N ILE A 477 -6.07 11.35 -11.47
CA ILE A 477 -5.36 10.21 -10.87
C ILE A 477 -4.05 10.12 -11.66
N ASP A 478 -2.93 10.39 -10.99
CA ASP A 478 -1.57 10.31 -11.55
C ASP A 478 -1.40 11.03 -12.90
N GLY A 479 -1.95 12.25 -13.01
CA GLY A 479 -1.90 13.07 -14.22
C GLY A 479 -2.99 12.74 -15.25
N VAL A 480 -3.72 11.63 -15.09
CA VAL A 480 -4.83 11.23 -15.97
C VAL A 480 -6.16 11.77 -15.46
N TRP A 481 -6.88 12.48 -16.32
CA TRP A 481 -8.20 13.02 -15.99
C TRP A 481 -9.34 12.06 -16.34
N TYR A 482 -10.34 11.99 -15.47
CA TYR A 482 -11.60 11.30 -15.68
C TYR A 482 -12.76 12.21 -15.28
N TYR A 483 -13.96 11.97 -15.81
CA TYR A 483 -15.17 12.64 -15.37
C TYR A 483 -16.16 11.64 -14.78
N ILE A 484 -16.59 11.90 -13.56
CA ILE A 484 -17.58 11.11 -12.82
C ILE A 484 -18.89 11.91 -12.79
N LYS A 485 -19.99 11.31 -13.25
CA LYS A 485 -21.33 11.95 -13.24
C LYS A 485 -21.83 12.14 -11.80
N ASP A 486 -22.84 12.98 -11.60
CA ASP A 486 -23.46 13.19 -10.28
C ASP A 486 -24.02 11.91 -9.64
N SER A 487 -24.34 10.90 -10.46
CA SER A 487 -24.73 9.55 -10.07
C SER A 487 -23.58 8.64 -9.62
N GLY A 488 -22.33 9.12 -9.64
CA GLY A 488 -21.12 8.34 -9.38
C GLY A 488 -20.58 7.53 -10.56
N ALA A 489 -21.37 7.40 -11.63
CA ALA A 489 -20.98 6.64 -12.80
C ALA A 489 -19.90 7.38 -13.60
N MET A 490 -18.83 6.70 -14.00
CA MET A 490 -17.83 7.21 -14.93
C MET A 490 -18.48 7.63 -16.26
N ALA A 491 -18.02 8.73 -16.83
CA ALA A 491 -18.41 9.19 -18.15
C ALA A 491 -17.43 8.72 -19.24
N THR A 492 -17.99 8.53 -20.43
CA THR A 492 -17.33 8.05 -21.64
C THR A 492 -17.89 8.86 -22.81
N GLY A 493 -17.09 9.13 -23.84
CA GLY A 493 -17.47 9.97 -24.96
C GLY A 493 -17.42 11.47 -24.62
N TRP A 494 -18.28 12.25 -25.25
CA TRP A 494 -18.30 13.72 -25.09
C TRP A 494 -18.87 14.16 -23.74
N VAL A 495 -18.14 15.00 -23.01
CA VAL A 495 -18.60 15.73 -21.81
C VAL A 495 -18.38 17.21 -22.02
N THR A 496 -19.38 18.03 -21.69
CA THR A 496 -19.26 19.49 -21.68
C THR A 496 -19.16 19.99 -20.25
N SER A 497 -18.15 20.80 -19.96
CA SER A 497 -17.86 21.34 -18.62
C SER A 497 -17.36 22.77 -18.74
N ASN A 498 -17.94 23.70 -17.97
CA ASN A 498 -17.58 25.12 -17.95
C ASN A 498 -17.59 25.83 -19.33
N GLY A 499 -18.42 25.34 -20.27
CA GLY A 499 -18.55 25.88 -21.64
C GLY A 499 -17.64 25.22 -22.67
N ASP A 500 -16.66 24.43 -22.24
CA ASP A 500 -15.78 23.65 -23.11
C ASP A 500 -16.27 22.20 -23.25
N SER A 501 -15.98 21.56 -24.38
CA SER A 501 -16.23 20.12 -24.58
C SER A 501 -14.92 19.32 -24.56
N TYR A 502 -14.96 18.17 -23.90
CA TYR A 502 -13.86 17.22 -23.72
C TYR A 502 -14.31 15.84 -24.20
N TYR A 503 -13.37 14.98 -24.58
CA TYR A 503 -13.67 13.59 -24.93
C TYR A 503 -12.99 12.63 -23.97
N LEU A 504 -13.79 11.80 -23.31
CA LEU A 504 -13.36 10.69 -22.47
C LEU A 504 -13.34 9.44 -23.34
N ASP A 505 -12.25 8.68 -23.30
CA ASP A 505 -12.13 7.42 -24.03
C ASP A 505 -13.29 6.46 -23.70
N THR A 506 -13.88 5.83 -24.71
CA THR A 506 -15.11 5.03 -24.52
C THR A 506 -14.86 3.68 -23.85
N THR A 507 -13.60 3.26 -23.71
CA THR A 507 -13.22 2.00 -23.07
C THR A 507 -12.69 2.26 -21.66
N THR A 508 -11.83 3.26 -21.51
CA THR A 508 -11.05 3.53 -20.28
C THR A 508 -11.52 4.77 -19.51
N GLY A 509 -12.44 5.58 -20.06
CA GLY A 509 -12.91 6.82 -19.43
C GLY A 509 -11.87 7.94 -19.31
N ARG A 510 -10.65 7.73 -19.82
CA ARG A 510 -9.54 8.69 -19.75
C ARG A 510 -9.79 9.88 -20.67
N MET A 511 -9.64 11.10 -20.19
CA MET A 511 -9.70 12.30 -21.04
C MET A 511 -8.57 12.28 -22.06
N LEU A 512 -8.93 12.35 -23.34
CA LEU A 512 -7.98 12.41 -24.45
C LEU A 512 -7.45 13.84 -24.63
N THR A 513 -6.20 13.95 -25.08
CA THR A 513 -5.55 15.21 -25.45
C THR A 513 -4.74 15.01 -26.73
N ASN A 514 -4.37 16.10 -27.42
CA ASN A 514 -3.50 16.08 -28.62
C ASN A 514 -3.92 15.07 -29.72
N THR A 515 -5.23 14.93 -29.96
CA THR A 515 -5.78 13.92 -30.88
C THR A 515 -6.95 14.47 -31.69
N THR A 516 -7.60 13.64 -32.51
CA THR A 516 -8.81 13.99 -33.27
C THR A 516 -9.88 12.94 -33.03
N VAL A 517 -11.09 13.36 -32.68
CA VAL A 517 -12.23 12.47 -32.42
C VAL A 517 -13.45 12.93 -33.22
N GLY A 518 -14.00 12.04 -34.06
CA GLY A 518 -15.19 12.34 -34.86
C GLY A 518 -15.04 13.56 -35.77
N GLY A 519 -13.84 13.80 -36.31
CA GLY A 519 -13.51 14.98 -37.13
C GLY A 519 -13.16 16.26 -36.35
N TYR A 520 -13.29 16.26 -35.01
CA TYR A 520 -12.93 17.40 -34.17
C TYR A 520 -11.54 17.22 -33.55
N LYS A 521 -10.69 18.24 -33.68
CA LYS A 521 -9.38 18.27 -33.04
C LYS A 521 -9.53 18.53 -31.53
N ILE A 522 -8.75 17.81 -30.73
CA ILE A 522 -8.65 17.93 -29.28
C ILE A 522 -7.27 18.52 -28.95
N GLY A 523 -7.24 19.63 -28.20
CA GLY A 523 -6.01 20.33 -27.82
C GLY A 523 -5.15 19.57 -26.80
N SER A 524 -3.96 20.11 -26.51
CA SER A 524 -3.09 19.64 -25.42
C SER A 524 -3.74 19.80 -24.04
N ASP A 525 -4.66 20.74 -23.92
CA ASP A 525 -5.49 21.01 -22.75
C ASP A 525 -6.72 20.06 -22.63
N GLY A 526 -6.95 19.22 -23.63
CA GLY A 526 -8.11 18.31 -23.73
C GLY A 526 -9.37 18.92 -24.36
N LYS A 527 -9.32 20.20 -24.78
CA LYS A 527 -10.51 20.90 -25.28
C LYS A 527 -10.77 20.62 -26.75
N LYS A 528 -12.05 20.48 -27.10
CA LYS A 528 -12.56 20.48 -28.47
C LYS A 528 -12.26 21.82 -29.15
N GLN A 529 -11.49 21.79 -30.23
CA GLN A 529 -11.20 22.94 -31.06
C GLN A 529 -12.22 23.03 -32.21
N ASN A 530 -12.71 24.23 -32.51
CA ASN A 530 -13.53 24.48 -33.69
C ASN A 530 -12.66 24.40 -34.95
N SER A 531 -13.15 23.70 -35.98
CA SER A 531 -12.49 23.70 -37.29
C SER A 531 -12.54 25.12 -37.87
N THR A 532 -11.39 25.74 -38.08
CA THR A 532 -11.32 26.95 -38.90
C THR A 532 -11.66 26.60 -40.34
N ASN A 533 -12.54 27.39 -40.95
CA ASN A 533 -12.96 27.19 -42.34
C ASN A 533 -11.80 27.38 -43.33
N GLN A 534 -12.06 26.91 -44.56
CA GLN A 534 -11.20 27.04 -45.73
C GLN A 534 -10.59 28.44 -45.87
N ASP A 535 -9.34 28.49 -46.32
CA ASP A 535 -8.82 29.62 -47.09
C ASP A 535 -8.59 29.17 -48.54
N THR A 536 -8.92 30.05 -49.48
CA THR A 536 -8.96 29.80 -50.92
C THR A 536 -7.99 30.72 -51.64
N GLY A 537 -6.80 30.20 -51.98
CA GLY A 537 -5.78 30.91 -52.76
C GLY A 537 -5.05 29.95 -53.70
N ASN A 538 -5.06 30.23 -55.00
CA ASN A 538 -4.80 29.25 -56.07
C ASN A 538 -3.55 29.61 -56.91
N SER A 539 -2.71 28.61 -57.22
CA SER A 539 -1.86 28.63 -58.43
C SER A 539 -1.70 27.23 -59.04
N GLY A 540 -2.74 26.82 -59.77
CA GLY A 540 -2.96 25.53 -60.44
C GLY A 540 -1.85 24.86 -61.26
N MET A 541 -2.04 23.55 -61.43
CA MET A 541 -1.96 22.84 -62.73
C MET A 541 -3.10 21.81 -62.83
N GLN A 542 -3.59 21.56 -64.05
CA GLN A 542 -4.76 20.71 -64.33
C GLN A 542 -4.49 19.18 -64.19
N PRO A 543 -5.54 18.34 -64.05
CA PRO A 543 -5.38 16.90 -63.87
C PRO A 543 -5.35 16.12 -65.21
N PRO A 544 -4.57 15.02 -65.30
CA PRO A 544 -4.75 13.95 -66.27
C PRO A 544 -5.75 12.87 -65.76
N PRO A 545 -6.23 11.95 -66.61
CA PRO A 545 -7.58 11.39 -66.48
C PRO A 545 -7.73 10.13 -65.61
N VAL A 546 -8.99 9.81 -65.33
CA VAL A 546 -9.47 8.58 -64.68
C VAL A 546 -8.91 7.33 -65.37
N GLY A 547 -8.10 6.56 -64.64
CA GLY A 547 -7.61 5.24 -65.03
C GLY A 547 -8.14 4.17 -64.07
N SER A 548 -8.71 3.09 -64.63
CA SER A 548 -9.33 2.00 -63.87
C SER A 548 -8.29 1.07 -63.20
N GLY A 549 -8.44 0.87 -61.89
CA GLY A 549 -8.13 -0.39 -61.21
C GLY A 549 -6.67 -0.73 -60.90
N THR A 550 -6.29 -0.65 -59.63
CA THR A 550 -5.68 -1.76 -58.86
C THR A 550 -5.61 -1.39 -57.37
N ASN A 551 -5.96 -2.32 -56.48
CA ASN A 551 -5.95 -2.07 -55.03
C ASN A 551 -4.51 -1.93 -54.51
N THR A 552 -4.22 -0.82 -53.81
CA THR A 552 -3.05 -0.70 -52.92
C THR A 552 -3.54 -0.23 -51.54
N PRO A 553 -3.20 -0.92 -50.42
CA PRO A 553 -3.79 -0.60 -49.11
C PRO A 553 -3.29 0.72 -48.51
N SER A 554 -4.11 1.35 -47.67
CA SER A 554 -3.73 2.55 -46.92
C SER A 554 -2.75 2.23 -45.79
N THR A 555 -1.78 3.13 -45.59
CA THR A 555 -0.74 3.00 -44.55
C THR A 555 -1.26 3.45 -43.18
N GLY A 556 -2.07 2.61 -42.55
CA GLY A 556 -2.45 2.75 -41.14
C GLY A 556 -1.28 2.42 -40.19
N LYS A 557 -1.30 2.97 -38.98
CA LYS A 557 -0.35 2.58 -37.91
C LYS A 557 -0.55 1.10 -37.55
N LYS A 558 0.54 0.36 -37.49
CA LYS A 558 0.58 -1.02 -37.00
C LYS A 558 0.07 -1.10 -35.56
N THR A 559 -0.75 -2.11 -35.25
CA THR A 559 -1.33 -2.32 -33.91
C THR A 559 -0.67 -3.49 -33.22
N ILE A 560 -0.16 -3.28 -32.00
CA ILE A 560 0.42 -4.31 -31.15
C ILE A 560 -0.47 -4.49 -29.92
N VAL A 561 -0.80 -5.74 -29.59
CA VAL A 561 -1.51 -6.06 -28.34
C VAL A 561 -0.51 -6.63 -27.34
N ILE A 562 -0.39 -5.97 -26.21
CA ILE A 562 0.43 -6.42 -25.08
C ILE A 562 -0.49 -7.03 -24.03
N ASP A 563 -0.13 -8.22 -23.59
CA ASP A 563 -0.76 -8.95 -22.51
C ASP A 563 0.17 -9.00 -21.30
N PRO A 564 -0.14 -8.33 -20.19
CA PRO A 564 0.62 -8.45 -18.94
C PRO A 564 0.52 -9.82 -18.26
N GLY A 565 -0.21 -10.78 -18.83
CA GLY A 565 -0.54 -12.03 -18.17
C GLY A 565 -1.44 -11.83 -16.94
N HIS A 566 -2.13 -12.90 -16.58
CA HIS A 566 -2.80 -13.08 -15.30
C HIS A 566 -3.86 -12.03 -14.91
N ASP A 567 -4.60 -12.36 -13.85
CA ASP A 567 -5.68 -11.57 -13.28
C ASP A 567 -5.77 -11.76 -11.76
N TYR A 568 -6.88 -11.29 -11.18
CA TYR A 568 -7.18 -11.39 -9.75
C TYR A 568 -8.45 -12.25 -9.51
N GLY A 569 -8.73 -13.18 -10.42
CA GLY A 569 -9.92 -14.03 -10.50
C GLY A 569 -9.61 -15.40 -11.11
N ASN A 570 -8.79 -16.18 -10.40
CA ASN A 570 -8.42 -17.57 -10.73
C ASN A 570 -7.33 -17.77 -11.79
N ASP A 571 -6.72 -16.72 -12.35
CA ASP A 571 -5.43 -16.81 -13.04
C ASP A 571 -4.36 -15.95 -12.34
N TYR A 572 -3.97 -16.31 -11.12
CA TYR A 572 -3.18 -15.46 -10.22
C TYR A 572 -1.68 -15.34 -10.55
N GLY A 573 -1.15 -16.18 -11.44
CA GLY A 573 0.29 -16.34 -11.65
C GLY A 573 1.03 -16.99 -10.48
N ALA A 574 2.35 -17.10 -10.61
CA ALA A 574 3.21 -17.61 -9.54
C ALA A 574 3.61 -16.53 -8.52
N GLU A 575 3.81 -16.97 -7.28
CA GLU A 575 4.49 -16.19 -6.25
C GLU A 575 5.68 -16.97 -5.70
N SER A 576 6.77 -16.27 -5.39
CA SER A 576 7.95 -16.84 -4.73
C SER A 576 8.43 -15.93 -3.61
N THR A 577 8.74 -16.50 -2.45
CA THR A 577 9.27 -15.73 -1.31
C THR A 577 10.70 -16.14 -1.01
N ILE A 578 11.65 -15.29 -1.37
CA ILE A 578 13.09 -15.49 -1.18
C ILE A 578 13.60 -14.46 -0.18
N ASP A 579 14.28 -14.91 0.88
CA ASP A 579 14.79 -14.05 1.97
C ASP A 579 13.75 -13.07 2.57
N GLY A 580 12.47 -13.45 2.60
CA GLY A 580 11.37 -12.59 3.07
C GLY A 580 10.98 -11.47 2.11
N VAL A 581 11.29 -11.60 0.81
CA VAL A 581 10.78 -10.77 -0.28
C VAL A 581 9.90 -11.65 -1.16
N THR A 582 8.61 -11.30 -1.26
CA THR A 582 7.67 -11.98 -2.16
C THR A 582 7.69 -11.30 -3.54
N TYR A 583 8.02 -12.09 -4.55
CA TYR A 583 7.99 -11.74 -5.96
C TYR A 583 6.70 -12.32 -6.55
N SER A 584 5.82 -11.44 -7.06
CA SER A 584 4.53 -11.81 -7.65
C SER A 584 4.58 -11.61 -9.15
N GLU A 585 4.43 -12.70 -9.91
CA GLU A 585 4.49 -12.71 -11.38
C GLU A 585 3.52 -11.67 -11.98
N THR A 586 2.25 -11.69 -11.55
CA THR A 586 1.17 -10.80 -11.99
C THR A 586 1.45 -9.31 -11.81
N VAL A 587 2.33 -8.96 -10.86
CA VAL A 587 2.82 -7.58 -10.63
C VAL A 587 4.02 -7.27 -11.51
N LEU A 588 5.04 -8.14 -11.53
CA LEU A 588 6.27 -7.93 -12.29
C LEU A 588 6.02 -7.91 -13.80
N ASN A 589 5.12 -8.75 -14.30
CA ASN A 589 4.70 -8.75 -15.70
C ASN A 589 4.09 -7.40 -16.11
N MET A 590 3.22 -6.83 -15.28
CA MET A 590 2.60 -5.53 -15.53
C MET A 590 3.64 -4.40 -15.58
N GLN A 591 4.64 -4.43 -14.71
CA GLN A 591 5.72 -3.43 -14.71
C GLN A 591 6.54 -3.47 -16.01
N VAL A 592 6.85 -4.66 -16.53
CA VAL A 592 7.53 -4.82 -17.83
C VAL A 592 6.60 -4.46 -19.00
N ALA A 593 5.33 -4.85 -18.94
CA ALA A 593 4.35 -4.61 -19.99
C ALA A 593 4.02 -3.11 -20.19
N ASP A 594 3.94 -2.32 -19.12
CA ASP A 594 3.68 -0.87 -19.22
C ASP A 594 4.92 -0.09 -19.73
N LYS A 595 6.14 -0.56 -19.40
CA LYS A 595 7.38 -0.08 -20.03
C LYS A 595 7.40 -0.41 -21.53
N LEU A 596 7.06 -1.64 -21.91
CA LEU A 596 6.98 -2.07 -23.31
C LEU A 596 5.94 -1.28 -24.11
N LYS A 597 4.78 -0.97 -23.49
CA LYS A 597 3.75 -0.10 -24.06
C LYS A 597 4.31 1.28 -24.38
N THR A 598 5.03 1.88 -23.43
CA THR A 598 5.69 3.18 -23.61
C THR A 598 6.69 3.13 -24.76
N GLU A 599 7.57 2.12 -24.80
CA GLU A 599 8.54 1.92 -25.89
C GLU A 599 7.89 1.80 -27.27
N LEU A 600 6.83 1.00 -27.40
CA LEU A 600 6.14 0.79 -28.66
C LEU A 600 5.32 2.00 -29.11
N GLN A 601 4.68 2.73 -28.18
CA GLN A 601 3.99 3.98 -28.47
C GLN A 601 4.98 5.06 -28.96
N ASN A 602 6.16 5.16 -28.34
CA ASN A 602 7.25 6.05 -28.78
C ASN A 602 7.77 5.70 -30.19
N ARG A 603 7.72 4.41 -30.56
CA ARG A 603 8.06 3.91 -31.91
C ARG A 603 6.90 4.06 -32.92
N GLY A 604 5.80 4.70 -32.52
CA GLY A 604 4.70 5.07 -33.41
C GLY A 604 3.59 4.02 -33.57
N TYR A 605 3.71 2.85 -32.92
CA TYR A 605 2.68 1.81 -32.93
C TYR A 605 1.40 2.27 -32.22
N ASN A 606 0.26 1.76 -32.68
CA ASN A 606 -0.94 1.72 -31.86
C ASN A 606 -0.78 0.56 -30.86
N VAL A 607 -0.97 0.81 -29.56
CA VAL A 607 -0.76 -0.21 -28.53
C VAL A 607 -2.01 -0.38 -27.70
N ILE A 608 -2.48 -1.63 -27.65
CA ILE A 608 -3.65 -2.06 -26.87
C ILE A 608 -3.15 -2.98 -25.77
N MET A 609 -3.64 -2.77 -24.55
CA MET A 609 -3.36 -3.64 -23.42
C MET A 609 -4.55 -4.59 -23.20
N THR A 610 -4.31 -5.84 -22.82
CA THR A 610 -5.38 -6.71 -22.29
C THR A 610 -5.81 -6.31 -20.88
N ARG A 611 -4.91 -5.64 -20.14
CA ARG A 611 -5.10 -5.07 -18.80
C ARG A 611 -4.16 -3.87 -18.63
N ASN A 612 -4.61 -2.75 -18.09
CA ASN A 612 -3.76 -1.58 -17.83
C ASN A 612 -3.17 -1.58 -16.42
N LEU A 613 -2.14 -0.75 -16.20
CA LEU A 613 -1.59 -0.48 -14.89
C LEU A 613 -2.68 0.03 -13.92
N GLY A 614 -2.73 -0.54 -12.72
CA GLY A 614 -3.76 -0.26 -11.71
C GLY A 614 -5.05 -1.10 -11.84
N GLU A 615 -5.34 -1.67 -13.01
CA GLU A 615 -6.51 -2.54 -13.18
C GLU A 615 -6.33 -3.91 -12.50
N ARG A 616 -7.39 -4.33 -11.79
CA ARG A 616 -7.49 -5.63 -11.12
C ARG A 616 -8.75 -6.39 -11.55
N PRO A 617 -8.86 -6.79 -12.83
CA PRO A 617 -9.99 -7.59 -13.29
C PRO A 617 -9.97 -8.96 -12.62
N SER A 618 -11.16 -9.52 -12.46
CA SER A 618 -11.39 -10.83 -11.87
C SER A 618 -12.40 -11.52 -12.76
N TYR A 619 -11.98 -12.52 -13.53
CA TYR A 619 -12.85 -13.27 -14.43
C TYR A 619 -13.45 -14.48 -13.68
N GLY A 620 -14.54 -15.05 -14.21
CA GLY A 620 -15.23 -16.15 -13.54
C GLY A 620 -14.37 -17.42 -13.44
N SER A 621 -13.47 -17.62 -14.40
CA SER A 621 -12.57 -18.77 -14.48
C SER A 621 -11.31 -18.46 -15.29
N LEU A 622 -10.30 -19.32 -15.18
CA LEU A 622 -9.08 -19.29 -16.00
C LEU A 622 -9.38 -19.28 -17.51
N ILE A 623 -10.41 -20.01 -17.97
CA ILE A 623 -10.72 -20.04 -19.41
C ILE A 623 -11.40 -18.75 -19.89
N ASP A 624 -12.16 -18.06 -19.03
CA ASP A 624 -12.71 -16.74 -19.33
C ASP A 624 -11.60 -15.70 -19.44
N SER A 625 -10.61 -15.75 -18.54
CA SER A 625 -9.40 -14.91 -18.56
C SER A 625 -8.57 -15.07 -19.83
N LEU A 626 -8.27 -16.32 -20.19
CA LEU A 626 -7.52 -16.65 -21.41
C LEU A 626 -8.32 -16.26 -22.67
N SER A 627 -9.64 -16.48 -22.67
CA SER A 627 -10.52 -16.08 -23.77
C SER A 627 -10.61 -14.57 -23.93
N HIS A 628 -10.69 -13.81 -22.84
CA HIS A 628 -10.70 -12.35 -22.87
C HIS A 628 -9.46 -11.80 -23.58
N ARG A 629 -8.27 -12.25 -23.18
CA ARG A 629 -6.99 -11.81 -23.76
C ARG A 629 -6.89 -12.11 -25.26
N VAL A 630 -7.30 -13.31 -25.67
CA VAL A 630 -7.39 -13.69 -27.09
C VAL A 630 -8.39 -12.81 -27.84
N ASN A 631 -9.56 -12.55 -27.27
CA ASN A 631 -10.60 -11.73 -27.88
C ASN A 631 -10.17 -10.27 -28.05
N VAL A 632 -9.46 -9.67 -27.08
CA VAL A 632 -8.87 -8.33 -27.23
C VAL A 632 -7.95 -8.29 -28.46
N ALA A 633 -7.07 -9.28 -28.61
CA ALA A 633 -6.13 -9.34 -29.72
C ALA A 633 -6.82 -9.55 -31.09
N ASN A 634 -7.80 -10.45 -31.14
CA ASN A 634 -8.54 -10.80 -32.35
C ASN A 634 -9.46 -9.65 -32.80
N ASN A 635 -10.20 -9.03 -31.88
CA ASN A 635 -11.13 -7.95 -32.18
C ASN A 635 -10.39 -6.67 -32.60
N ALA A 636 -9.19 -6.44 -32.08
CA ALA A 636 -8.32 -5.35 -32.49
C ALA A 636 -7.79 -5.49 -33.93
N ASN A 637 -7.87 -6.69 -34.54
CA ASN A 637 -7.17 -7.04 -35.79
C ASN A 637 -5.68 -6.67 -35.74
N ALA A 638 -5.03 -6.90 -34.58
CA ALA A 638 -3.67 -6.44 -34.34
C ALA A 638 -2.65 -7.17 -35.24
N ASP A 639 -1.52 -6.52 -35.52
CA ASP A 639 -0.44 -7.08 -36.35
C ASP A 639 0.44 -8.06 -35.56
N PHE A 640 0.47 -7.93 -34.22
CA PHE A 640 1.23 -8.79 -33.33
C PHE A 640 0.62 -8.84 -31.92
N PHE A 641 0.68 -10.02 -31.29
CA PHE A 641 0.35 -10.23 -29.88
C PHE A 641 1.59 -10.63 -29.09
N ILE A 642 1.79 -10.03 -27.92
CA ILE A 642 2.86 -10.42 -27.01
C ILE A 642 2.37 -10.51 -25.57
N SER A 643 2.60 -11.65 -24.92
CA SER A 643 2.30 -11.88 -23.51
C SER A 643 3.59 -11.89 -22.70
N ILE A 644 3.60 -11.20 -21.55
CA ILE A 644 4.76 -11.01 -20.68
C ILE A 644 4.56 -11.82 -19.40
N HIS A 645 5.53 -12.67 -19.07
CA HIS A 645 5.49 -13.62 -17.96
C HIS A 645 6.84 -13.71 -17.21
N HIS A 646 6.78 -14.24 -15.99
CA HIS A 646 7.95 -14.51 -15.14
C HIS A 646 7.85 -15.93 -14.59
N ASN A 647 8.79 -16.77 -15.00
CA ASN A 647 8.69 -18.20 -14.84
C ASN A 647 8.89 -18.65 -13.38
N SER A 648 8.35 -19.81 -13.04
CA SER A 648 8.49 -20.45 -11.73
C SER A 648 8.82 -21.92 -11.90
N ALA A 649 9.98 -22.32 -11.36
CA ALA A 649 10.50 -23.69 -11.41
C ALA A 649 11.38 -23.98 -10.17
N GLY A 650 12.22 -25.01 -10.19
CA GLY A 650 13.21 -25.22 -9.14
C GLY A 650 14.19 -24.05 -9.00
N GLU A 651 14.74 -23.84 -7.79
CA GLU A 651 15.56 -22.67 -7.43
C GLU A 651 16.83 -22.48 -8.30
N SER A 652 17.30 -23.54 -8.95
CA SER A 652 18.44 -23.51 -9.88
C SER A 652 18.07 -23.23 -11.34
N ALA A 653 16.81 -22.86 -11.63
CA ALA A 653 16.37 -22.50 -12.98
C ALA A 653 16.65 -21.02 -13.27
N TYR A 654 17.23 -20.71 -14.42
CA TYR A 654 17.58 -19.34 -14.80
C TYR A 654 17.55 -19.15 -16.33
N GLY A 655 17.47 -17.89 -16.75
CA GLY A 655 17.57 -17.43 -18.14
C GLY A 655 16.21 -17.06 -18.75
N VAL A 656 16.28 -16.50 -19.96
CA VAL A 656 15.10 -16.06 -20.73
C VAL A 656 14.63 -17.14 -21.71
N LEU A 657 13.31 -17.34 -21.78
CA LEU A 657 12.63 -18.28 -22.65
C LEU A 657 11.47 -17.58 -23.37
N SER A 658 11.28 -17.84 -24.67
CA SER A 658 10.16 -17.29 -25.44
C SER A 658 9.38 -18.43 -26.08
N LEU A 659 8.06 -18.37 -26.01
CA LEU A 659 7.16 -19.45 -26.34
C LEU A 659 6.20 -19.06 -27.47
N PHE A 660 5.92 -20.03 -28.33
CA PHE A 660 4.91 -19.93 -29.39
C PHE A 660 4.12 -21.25 -29.47
N SER A 661 2.96 -21.25 -30.11
CA SER A 661 2.21 -22.49 -30.36
C SER A 661 2.29 -22.93 -31.82
N THR A 662 2.45 -24.24 -32.02
CA THR A 662 2.32 -24.94 -33.30
C THR A 662 0.94 -25.59 -33.49
N GLN A 663 0.07 -25.51 -32.48
CA GLN A 663 -1.25 -26.14 -32.51
C GLN A 663 -2.24 -25.32 -33.34
N ALA A 664 -3.28 -25.99 -33.84
CA ALA A 664 -4.45 -25.33 -34.39
C ALA A 664 -5.16 -24.48 -33.32
N GLN A 665 -5.97 -23.52 -33.77
CA GLN A 665 -6.96 -22.85 -32.91
C GLN A 665 -7.96 -23.89 -32.39
N ASP A 666 -8.49 -23.68 -31.18
CA ASP A 666 -9.63 -24.45 -30.69
C ASP A 666 -10.85 -24.18 -31.58
N ASP A 667 -11.83 -25.09 -31.64
CA ASP A 667 -13.03 -24.95 -32.49
C ASP A 667 -13.82 -23.66 -32.20
N THR A 668 -13.84 -23.22 -30.94
CA THR A 668 -14.45 -21.95 -30.50
C THR A 668 -13.77 -20.71 -31.07
N PHE A 669 -12.52 -20.82 -31.52
CA PHE A 669 -11.76 -19.79 -32.25
C PHE A 669 -11.57 -20.15 -33.74
N GLY A 670 -12.37 -21.08 -34.25
CA GLY A 670 -12.46 -21.41 -35.68
C GLY A 670 -11.63 -22.59 -36.15
N GLY A 671 -10.97 -23.36 -35.27
CA GLY A 671 -10.33 -24.65 -35.63
C GLY A 671 -9.12 -24.57 -36.58
N ARG A 672 -8.72 -23.37 -37.00
CA ARG A 672 -7.73 -23.15 -38.08
C ARG A 672 -6.31 -23.51 -37.63
N LEU A 673 -5.61 -24.25 -38.49
CA LEU A 673 -4.14 -24.33 -38.48
C LEU A 673 -3.57 -23.33 -39.49
N ASP A 674 -2.82 -22.33 -39.02
CA ASP A 674 -2.22 -21.28 -39.86
C ASP A 674 -0.69 -21.34 -39.81
N ASN A 675 -0.09 -21.99 -40.81
CA ASN A 675 1.36 -22.19 -40.89
C ASN A 675 2.13 -20.87 -41.06
N ALA A 676 1.56 -19.85 -41.71
CA ALA A 676 2.22 -18.56 -41.91
C ALA A 676 2.29 -17.76 -40.60
N ARG A 677 1.18 -17.76 -39.84
CA ARG A 677 1.13 -17.25 -38.46
C ARG A 677 2.14 -17.98 -37.57
N ILE A 678 2.16 -19.31 -37.60
CA ILE A 678 3.03 -20.14 -36.75
C ILE A 678 4.51 -19.89 -37.03
N GLU A 679 4.96 -19.88 -38.29
CA GLU A 679 6.36 -19.60 -38.61
C GLU A 679 6.75 -18.14 -38.28
N LYS A 680 5.83 -17.18 -38.42
CA LYS A 680 6.06 -15.80 -37.96
C LYS A 680 6.20 -15.74 -36.43
N SER A 681 5.32 -16.39 -35.66
CA SER A 681 5.42 -16.50 -34.19
C SER A 681 6.75 -17.11 -33.75
N LYS A 682 7.14 -18.23 -34.36
CA LYS A 682 8.41 -18.94 -34.12
C LYS A 682 9.63 -18.06 -34.38
N LYS A 683 9.64 -17.32 -35.50
CA LYS A 683 10.69 -16.33 -35.81
C LYS A 683 10.73 -15.23 -34.75
N MET A 684 9.58 -14.65 -34.40
CA MET A 684 9.50 -13.57 -33.42
C MET A 684 9.96 -14.04 -32.02
N ALA A 685 9.49 -15.19 -31.54
CA ALA A 685 9.92 -15.78 -30.27
C ALA A 685 11.43 -15.99 -30.23
N THR A 686 12.02 -16.54 -31.30
CA THR A 686 13.48 -16.75 -31.40
C THR A 686 14.25 -15.43 -31.34
N LEU A 687 13.82 -14.41 -32.10
CA LEU A 687 14.50 -13.11 -32.14
C LEU A 687 14.36 -12.34 -30.82
N ILE A 688 13.17 -12.34 -30.21
CA ILE A 688 12.91 -11.70 -28.91
C ILE A 688 13.81 -12.33 -27.84
N ASN A 689 13.84 -13.67 -27.77
CA ASN A 689 14.67 -14.38 -26.81
C ASN A 689 16.15 -14.04 -26.95
N ASN A 690 16.63 -14.04 -28.19
CA ASN A 690 18.02 -13.73 -28.49
C ASN A 690 18.37 -12.29 -28.08
N ASN A 691 17.53 -11.30 -28.39
CA ASN A 691 17.84 -9.90 -28.08
C ASN A 691 17.81 -9.62 -26.57
N ILE A 692 16.83 -10.17 -25.83
CA ILE A 692 16.79 -10.07 -24.36
C ILE A 692 18.04 -10.73 -23.76
N ALA A 693 18.37 -11.95 -24.20
CA ALA A 693 19.54 -12.69 -23.71
C ALA A 693 20.84 -11.92 -23.94
N SER A 694 21.06 -11.35 -25.13
CA SER A 694 22.26 -10.56 -25.42
C SER A 694 22.29 -9.23 -24.66
N LYS A 695 21.17 -8.50 -24.58
CA LYS A 695 21.12 -7.15 -24.01
C LYS A 695 21.23 -7.14 -22.49
N LEU A 696 20.86 -8.24 -21.82
CA LEU A 696 21.00 -8.41 -20.37
C LEU A 696 22.06 -9.45 -19.95
N ASN A 697 22.81 -10.04 -20.89
CA ASN A 697 23.78 -11.12 -20.64
C ASN A 697 23.18 -12.32 -19.87
N LEU A 698 22.00 -12.77 -20.30
CA LEU A 698 21.26 -13.88 -19.67
C LEU A 698 21.44 -15.18 -20.43
N TYR A 699 21.23 -16.30 -19.73
CA TYR A 699 21.22 -17.61 -20.36
C TYR A 699 20.06 -17.72 -21.37
N ASN A 700 20.41 -18.01 -22.62
CA ASN A 700 19.48 -18.04 -23.74
C ASN A 700 18.85 -19.44 -23.87
N ARG A 701 17.57 -19.57 -23.47
CA ARG A 701 16.82 -20.84 -23.56
C ARG A 701 16.14 -21.06 -24.92
N GLY A 702 16.29 -20.11 -25.85
CA GLY A 702 15.76 -20.13 -27.20
C GLY A 702 14.25 -19.83 -27.32
N GLY A 703 13.75 -19.87 -28.56
CA GLY A 703 12.32 -19.90 -28.85
C GLY A 703 11.81 -21.35 -28.88
N GLN A 704 10.79 -21.69 -28.06
CA GLN A 704 10.28 -23.07 -27.94
C GLN A 704 8.78 -23.17 -28.24
N SER A 705 8.35 -24.31 -28.78
CA SER A 705 6.94 -24.58 -29.03
C SER A 705 6.26 -25.13 -27.77
N GLN A 706 5.14 -24.56 -27.36
CA GLN A 706 4.30 -25.00 -26.24
C GLN A 706 2.81 -24.87 -26.58
N ASN A 707 1.95 -25.70 -25.98
CA ASN A 707 0.50 -25.64 -26.18
C ASN A 707 -0.16 -24.53 -25.35
N LEU A 708 0.25 -23.28 -25.58
CA LEU A 708 -0.27 -22.11 -24.88
C LEU A 708 -1.58 -21.64 -25.50
N TYR A 709 -2.61 -21.46 -24.66
CA TYR A 709 -3.95 -21.04 -25.08
C TYR A 709 -3.92 -19.69 -25.82
N VAL A 710 -3.31 -18.66 -25.21
CA VAL A 710 -3.24 -17.32 -25.81
C VAL A 710 -2.48 -17.32 -27.13
N CYS A 711 -1.37 -18.06 -27.25
CA CYS A 711 -0.60 -18.13 -28.50
C CYS A 711 -1.26 -18.98 -29.59
N ARG A 712 -2.06 -19.99 -29.23
CA ARG A 712 -2.72 -20.85 -30.23
C ARG A 712 -4.02 -20.26 -30.75
N ASN A 713 -4.78 -19.55 -29.91
CA ASN A 713 -6.14 -19.08 -30.25
C ASN A 713 -6.19 -17.67 -30.86
N THR A 714 -5.11 -16.89 -30.82
CA THR A 714 -5.01 -15.62 -31.55
C THR A 714 -4.94 -15.82 -33.07
N ASN A 715 -5.68 -15.01 -33.82
CA ASN A 715 -5.72 -15.02 -35.28
C ASN A 715 -4.42 -14.52 -35.94
N ILE A 716 -3.49 -14.01 -35.13
CA ILE A 716 -2.35 -13.17 -35.50
C ILE A 716 -1.07 -13.75 -34.88
N PRO A 717 0.14 -13.39 -35.35
CA PRO A 717 1.38 -13.91 -34.79
C PRO A 717 1.51 -13.50 -33.32
N ALA A 718 1.80 -14.48 -32.47
CA ALA A 718 1.71 -14.40 -31.03
C ALA A 718 2.90 -15.07 -30.35
N VAL A 719 3.44 -14.41 -29.32
CA VAL A 719 4.55 -14.88 -28.50
C VAL A 719 4.21 -14.67 -27.03
N LEU A 720 4.60 -15.60 -26.17
CA LEU A 720 4.67 -15.40 -24.72
C LEU A 720 6.14 -15.36 -24.31
N VAL A 721 6.56 -14.44 -23.46
CA VAL A 721 7.96 -14.24 -23.06
C VAL A 721 8.11 -14.41 -21.56
N GLU A 722 8.92 -15.40 -21.17
CA GLU A 722 9.35 -15.68 -19.81
C GLU A 722 10.65 -14.89 -19.55
N VAL A 723 10.55 -13.72 -18.92
CA VAL A 723 11.67 -12.76 -18.84
C VAL A 723 12.69 -13.04 -17.71
N GLY A 724 12.53 -14.17 -17.01
CA GLY A 724 13.39 -14.67 -15.93
C GLY A 724 12.63 -15.60 -14.98
N PHE A 725 13.32 -16.22 -14.03
CA PHE A 725 12.72 -17.11 -13.03
C PHE A 725 12.60 -16.46 -11.65
N ILE A 726 11.38 -16.25 -11.13
CA ILE A 726 11.16 -15.65 -9.79
C ILE A 726 11.50 -16.58 -8.63
N THR A 727 11.70 -17.87 -8.89
CA THR A 727 12.13 -18.85 -7.88
C THR A 727 13.64 -18.95 -7.73
N ASN A 728 14.43 -18.35 -8.63
CA ASN A 728 15.87 -18.22 -8.48
C ASN A 728 16.21 -16.86 -7.86
N LYS A 729 17.04 -16.86 -6.81
CA LYS A 729 17.35 -15.65 -6.03
C LYS A 729 17.96 -14.51 -6.83
N GLU A 730 18.91 -14.80 -7.72
CA GLU A 730 19.60 -13.78 -8.51
C GLU A 730 18.70 -13.23 -9.61
N GLU A 731 17.95 -14.11 -10.27
CA GLU A 731 16.95 -13.75 -11.28
C GLU A 731 15.79 -12.95 -10.69
N ALA A 732 15.25 -13.33 -9.53
CA ALA A 732 14.15 -12.63 -8.88
C ALA A 732 14.52 -11.17 -8.54
N ILE A 733 15.74 -10.93 -8.02
CA ILE A 733 16.28 -9.59 -7.79
C ILE A 733 16.37 -8.80 -9.10
N ARG A 734 16.91 -9.41 -10.17
CA ARG A 734 16.99 -8.78 -11.50
C ARG A 734 15.61 -8.49 -12.11
N CYS A 735 14.64 -9.38 -11.92
CA CYS A 735 13.28 -9.23 -12.43
C CYS A 735 12.50 -8.11 -11.73
N ALA A 736 12.82 -7.84 -10.46
CA ALA A 736 12.29 -6.69 -9.71
C ALA A 736 13.05 -5.37 -9.97
N ASP A 737 14.25 -5.40 -10.54
CA ASP A 737 15.04 -4.19 -10.85
C ASP A 737 14.42 -3.39 -12.02
N PRO A 738 13.97 -2.13 -11.80
CA PRO A 738 13.33 -1.32 -12.84
C PRO A 738 14.22 -1.06 -14.07
N ALA A 739 15.55 -1.03 -13.91
CA ALA A 739 16.48 -0.80 -15.02
C ALA A 739 16.61 -2.06 -15.91
N SER A 740 16.63 -3.24 -15.30
CA SER A 740 16.58 -4.53 -16.01
C SER A 740 15.24 -4.73 -16.72
N GLN A 741 14.12 -4.40 -16.06
CA GLN A 741 12.79 -4.40 -16.69
C GLN A 741 12.72 -3.48 -17.92
N GLN A 742 13.32 -2.29 -17.84
CA GLN A 742 13.38 -1.34 -18.96
C GLN A 742 14.21 -1.91 -20.13
N LYS A 743 15.38 -2.51 -19.86
CA LYS A 743 16.18 -3.18 -20.91
C LYS A 743 15.43 -4.33 -21.60
N VAL A 744 14.62 -5.09 -20.86
CA VAL A 744 13.75 -6.14 -21.42
C VAL A 744 12.70 -5.53 -22.35
N ALA A 745 11.99 -4.49 -21.89
CA ALA A 745 10.99 -3.79 -22.70
C ALA A 745 11.58 -3.22 -24.00
N GLU A 746 12.76 -2.58 -23.94
CA GLU A 746 13.47 -2.08 -25.11
C GLU A 746 13.88 -3.21 -26.06
N ALA A 747 14.45 -4.32 -25.56
CA ALA A 747 14.90 -5.44 -26.40
C ALA A 747 13.74 -6.08 -27.19
N ILE A 748 12.57 -6.15 -26.56
CA ILE A 748 11.32 -6.58 -27.20
C ILE A 748 10.88 -5.55 -28.26
N ALA A 749 10.82 -4.27 -27.89
CA ALA A 749 10.36 -3.20 -28.78
C ALA A 749 11.26 -2.99 -30.00
N GLU A 750 12.57 -3.15 -29.86
CA GLU A 750 13.55 -3.21 -30.96
C GLU A 750 13.25 -4.37 -31.92
N THR A 751 12.97 -5.56 -31.36
CA THR A 751 12.70 -6.76 -32.16
C THR A 751 11.40 -6.62 -32.94
N ILE A 752 10.35 -6.07 -32.32
CA ILE A 752 9.07 -5.74 -32.97
C ILE A 752 9.30 -4.69 -34.07
N ALA A 753 9.98 -3.59 -33.76
CA ALA A 753 10.29 -2.51 -34.71
C ALA A 753 11.04 -2.99 -35.97
N ALA A 754 11.91 -4.00 -35.83
CA ALA A 754 12.66 -4.56 -36.95
C ALA A 754 11.89 -5.61 -37.77
N ASN A 755 10.69 -6.06 -37.33
CA ASN A 755 10.03 -7.23 -37.92
C ASN A 755 8.50 -7.11 -38.12
N ILE A 756 7.80 -6.11 -37.58
CA ILE A 756 6.33 -5.94 -37.63
C ILE A 756 5.93 -4.57 -38.21
#